data_AF-A0A0D2X0E1-F1
#
_entry.id   AF-A0A0D2X0E1-F1
#
_cell.length_a   1.000
_cell.length_b   1.000
_cell.length_c   1.000
_cell.angle_alpha   90.00
_cell.angle_beta   90.00
_cell.angle_gamma   90.00
#
_symmetry.space_group_name_H-M   'P 1'
#
loop_
_entity.id
_entity.type
_entity.pdbx_description
1 polymer ?
#
loop_
_entity_poly.entity_id
_entity_poly.type
_entity_poly.pdbx_seq_one_letter_code
_entity_poly.pdbx_strand_id
1 'polypeptide(L)'
;MTMTDATVSPVVLSEFYSALAMSDWARAMRAVTLNAKKERELKKTSVAFFNHHLLTVLNQLVAACQMHGSLIFLEYKWFRKNTLALTYTTLLDELARTEGMLKDGALLQSDEETRLIQAVCVHTATFLRARLELMQAYIGLASLTVPSIPQYLEIVAALRTTLERYRAGLGHPLFFPLKLGHEVEVTILLSLLLAQVAMCEYRFVDAVTNLFRAKAEFERWRRIMMAIAVDRPYPVPLQPGESQSQSSAPGAAPAGAQTPLPESSTASNPLLSSSSSVPTSHADPLSLPTHHNIPPLVMDSSTSLSSFQPPNTYKWLNAFHSNLLSKFALYFHHMLRKHTALDMKNLVARCDVDLVGTIRSFHRKTNALVSIVLCAEDLPFSMDGYLHPSQRPDPPTGMQCYPAIFSYPGERPLEHWPSVVSLITSNSSALSSTRRVYFFDPSPKVQSTYFITSVDSNVYCVVIFTQQKRQENDQAVIDFFASSCPDERFANPKELLDHYTAQQHMHVACRCGERFVGSSATASAALKAHHEANEEHKPQKGEKAQSCTICLHVYYLRSDLDKHLKESGHDVLMTEMFAANNKAPKEQKPKGKGKNADKAAADGASSSTAAAAPVAAAAAAAAVPVAVAAVASAAASSSDAPAAAGAATTENAGEQVVTPWEVNAAGGVDYQKLITEFGSDAIDANLLAKIERVTKRPLHSFLKRGIFFSHRDLHGVLDRYEKGERFYLYTGRGPSSDSMHVGHLIPFLMTKAMQDMFGVPLVIQMTDDEKFLWKNMTLEDGYRFTRENAKDIIACGFDIKKTFIFSNLKFMGGAFYENILRIQKLVSEHTVKKMFGFSESDNIGKFGFPANQASPAFSNTFPFIFGAKSTVDCLIPCAIDQDPYFRMTRDVAPRLGYKKPALVHSKFFPALQGSQSKMSASDLTTSIFLTDTPEQIKSKINKYAFSGGQVTREEQERLGANCDIDVSYQYLSFFLDDDEELERIRVAYSSGKMQTGEIKKRVIEVLQKLVAKHQEARKLVTEEMVDEFMRERPLEL
;
A
#
# COMPACT_ATOMS: atom_id res chain seq x y z
N MET A 1 -7.18 28.97 49.81
CA MET A 1 -7.05 29.51 48.44
C MET A 1 -5.58 29.70 48.15
N THR A 2 -4.97 28.70 47.52
CA THR A 2 -3.54 28.63 47.16
C THR A 2 -3.35 28.97 45.69
N MET A 3 -2.15 29.45 45.31
CA MET A 3 -1.85 29.93 43.97
C MET A 3 -1.76 28.80 42.93
N THR A 4 -2.85 28.52 42.21
CA THR A 4 -2.86 27.53 41.10
C THR A 4 -3.74 27.95 39.90
N ASP A 5 -3.96 29.25 39.70
CA ASP A 5 -4.84 29.79 38.63
C ASP A 5 -4.06 30.71 37.64
N ALA A 6 -2.83 30.32 37.29
CA ALA A 6 -2.06 30.98 36.24
C ALA A 6 -2.74 30.73 34.87
N THR A 7 -3.18 31.80 34.18
CA THR A 7 -3.96 31.64 32.95
C THR A 7 -3.11 31.25 31.74
N VAL A 8 -1.82 31.57 31.77
CA VAL A 8 -0.79 31.06 30.86
C VAL A 8 -0.12 29.86 31.53
N SER A 9 -0.87 28.76 31.61
CA SER A 9 -0.35 27.48 32.11
C SER A 9 0.09 26.57 30.96
N PRO A 10 0.98 25.59 31.23
CA PRO A 10 1.31 24.54 30.25
C PRO A 10 0.09 23.81 29.70
N VAL A 11 -0.99 23.68 30.48
CA VAL A 11 -2.25 23.05 30.05
C VAL A 11 -2.94 23.88 28.96
N VAL A 12 -3.13 25.19 29.18
CA VAL A 12 -3.75 26.10 28.22
C VAL A 12 -2.94 26.19 26.93
N LEU A 13 -1.60 26.25 27.05
CA LEU A 13 -0.69 26.27 25.90
C LEU A 13 -0.68 24.95 25.14
N SER A 14 -0.75 23.80 25.84
CA SER A 14 -0.82 22.47 25.23
C SER A 14 -2.11 22.29 24.44
N GLU A 15 -3.26 22.69 24.99
CA GLU A 15 -4.53 22.67 24.26
C GLU A 15 -4.46 23.58 23.02
N PHE A 16 -3.92 24.80 23.17
CA PHE A 16 -3.79 25.74 22.07
C PHE A 16 -2.97 25.18 20.90
N TYR A 17 -1.75 24.68 21.16
CA TYR A 17 -0.88 24.17 20.09
C TYR A 17 -1.38 22.85 19.50
N SER A 18 -2.04 22.01 20.29
CA SER A 18 -2.69 20.79 19.80
C SER A 18 -3.87 21.12 18.87
N ALA A 19 -4.74 22.06 19.27
CA ALA A 19 -5.84 22.54 18.43
C ALA A 19 -5.35 23.23 17.15
N LEU A 20 -4.26 24.02 17.24
CA LEU A 20 -3.65 24.69 16.09
C LEU A 20 -3.03 23.68 15.11
N ALA A 21 -2.35 22.64 15.60
CA ALA A 21 -1.86 21.54 14.77
C ALA A 21 -3.00 20.78 14.08
N MET A 22 -4.13 20.62 14.77
CA MET A 22 -5.34 20.00 14.24
C MET A 22 -6.13 20.85 13.24
N SER A 23 -5.76 22.12 13.04
CA SER A 23 -6.58 23.10 12.31
C SER A 23 -7.98 23.30 12.90
N ASP A 24 -8.17 22.98 14.19
CA ASP A 24 -9.37 23.34 14.96
C ASP A 24 -9.24 24.78 15.45
N TRP A 25 -9.44 25.71 14.52
CA TRP A 25 -9.34 27.16 14.77
C TRP A 25 -10.27 27.58 15.90
N ALA A 26 -11.44 26.96 16.03
CA ALA A 26 -12.41 27.29 17.05
C ALA A 26 -11.94 26.87 18.45
N ARG A 27 -11.34 25.67 18.62
CA ARG A 27 -10.74 25.23 19.90
C ARG A 27 -9.50 26.07 20.24
N ALA A 28 -8.62 26.32 19.27
CA ALA A 28 -7.44 27.18 19.48
C ALA A 28 -7.85 28.59 19.93
N MET A 29 -8.82 29.22 19.25
CA MET A 29 -9.33 30.55 19.60
C MET A 29 -9.95 30.58 21.01
N ARG A 30 -10.74 29.55 21.38
CA ARG A 30 -11.34 29.44 22.72
C ARG A 30 -10.29 29.36 23.83
N ALA A 31 -9.24 28.54 23.63
CA ALA A 31 -8.18 28.32 24.61
C ALA A 31 -7.47 29.63 25.03
N VAL A 32 -7.23 30.55 24.07
CA VAL A 32 -6.57 31.83 24.37
C VAL A 32 -7.52 32.98 24.68
N THR A 33 -8.69 33.07 24.02
CA THR A 33 -9.61 34.22 24.19
C THR A 33 -10.17 34.33 25.62
N LEU A 34 -10.58 33.20 26.21
CA LEU A 34 -11.17 33.20 27.55
C LEU A 34 -10.13 33.59 28.62
N ASN A 35 -8.91 33.09 28.48
CA ASN A 35 -7.81 33.38 29.40
C ASN A 35 -7.27 34.81 29.21
N ALA A 36 -7.20 35.32 27.98
CA ALA A 36 -6.83 36.71 27.69
C ALA A 36 -7.80 37.71 28.36
N LYS A 37 -9.10 37.37 28.42
CA LYS A 37 -10.10 38.18 29.12
C LYS A 37 -9.88 38.18 30.64
N LYS A 38 -9.60 37.01 31.25
CA LYS A 38 -9.28 36.90 32.68
C LYS A 38 -8.08 37.76 33.06
N GLU A 39 -6.97 37.70 32.31
CA GLU A 39 -5.78 38.52 32.61
C GLU A 39 -6.04 40.03 32.47
N ARG A 40 -6.86 40.41 31.48
CA ARG A 40 -7.27 41.81 31.28
C ARG A 40 -8.05 42.36 32.48
N GLU A 41 -8.76 41.51 33.22
CA GLU A 41 -9.51 41.84 34.43
C GLU A 41 -8.61 41.80 35.69
N LEU A 42 -7.57 40.97 35.71
CA LEU A 42 -6.62 40.83 36.82
C LEU A 42 -5.68 42.04 36.96
N LYS A 43 -5.12 42.55 35.85
CA LYS A 43 -4.55 43.90 35.61
C LYS A 43 -3.66 44.62 36.65
N LYS A 44 -3.27 43.99 37.75
CA LYS A 44 -2.61 44.60 38.93
C LYS A 44 -1.14 44.18 39.10
N THR A 45 -0.62 43.31 38.23
CA THR A 45 0.76 42.81 38.28
C THR A 45 1.45 42.94 36.91
N SER A 46 2.78 43.00 36.92
CA SER A 46 3.62 42.93 35.70
C SER A 46 3.35 41.65 34.90
N VAL A 47 3.21 40.52 35.61
CA VAL A 47 2.96 39.20 35.04
C VAL A 47 1.65 39.14 34.24
N ALA A 48 0.55 39.67 34.78
CA ALA A 48 -0.75 39.70 34.11
C ALA A 48 -0.71 40.53 32.80
N PHE A 49 0.14 41.56 32.74
CA PHE A 49 0.37 42.34 31.52
C PHE A 49 1.07 41.50 30.44
N PHE A 50 2.14 40.77 30.79
CA PHE A 50 2.84 39.88 29.84
C PHE A 50 1.93 38.73 29.38
N ASN A 51 1.22 38.09 30.30
CA ASN A 51 0.28 37.01 29.99
C ASN A 51 -0.85 37.50 29.05
N HIS A 52 -1.43 38.68 29.31
CA HIS A 52 -2.43 39.28 28.42
C HIS A 52 -1.86 39.61 27.02
N HIS A 53 -0.65 40.14 26.94
CA HIS A 53 -0.02 40.46 25.66
C HIS A 53 0.26 39.18 24.85
N LEU A 54 0.89 38.17 25.47
CA LEU A 54 1.19 36.90 24.82
C LEU A 54 -0.09 36.21 24.30
N LEU A 55 -1.14 36.10 25.14
CA LEU A 55 -2.40 35.50 24.71
C LEU A 55 -3.07 36.28 23.56
N THR A 56 -2.85 37.60 23.48
CA THR A 56 -3.31 38.42 22.35
C THR A 56 -2.53 38.12 21.06
N VAL A 57 -1.21 37.92 21.13
CA VAL A 57 -0.38 37.50 20.00
C VAL A 57 -0.77 36.09 19.52
N LEU A 58 -0.98 35.15 20.46
CA LEU A 58 -1.45 33.80 20.12
C LEU A 58 -2.86 33.79 19.51
N ASN A 59 -3.73 34.72 19.91
CA ASN A 59 -5.05 34.89 19.31
C ASN A 59 -4.97 35.36 17.84
N GLN A 60 -4.06 36.30 17.54
CA GLN A 60 -3.79 36.71 16.16
C GLN A 60 -3.13 35.60 15.32
N LEU A 61 -2.29 34.76 15.93
CA LEU A 61 -1.66 33.59 15.30
C LEU A 61 -2.71 32.60 14.76
N VAL A 62 -3.84 32.39 15.44
CA VAL A 62 -4.93 31.52 14.94
C VAL A 62 -5.44 32.02 13.59
N ALA A 63 -5.74 33.31 13.48
CA ALA A 63 -6.24 33.91 12.24
C ALA A 63 -5.21 33.82 11.10
N ALA A 64 -3.92 34.04 11.41
CA ALA A 64 -2.85 33.89 10.43
C ALA A 64 -2.68 32.43 9.95
N CYS A 65 -2.76 31.45 10.87
CA CYS A 65 -2.72 30.03 10.51
C CYS A 65 -3.95 29.58 9.72
N GLN A 66 -5.14 30.11 10.03
CA GLN A 66 -6.36 29.85 9.26
C GLN A 66 -6.25 30.37 7.81
N MET A 67 -5.69 31.58 7.62
CA MET A 67 -5.42 32.13 6.28
C MET A 67 -4.32 31.35 5.53
N HIS A 68 -3.31 30.85 6.23
CA HIS A 68 -2.30 29.97 5.61
C HIS A 68 -2.93 28.62 5.22
N GLY A 69 -3.71 28.01 6.10
CA GLY A 69 -4.38 26.73 5.89
C GLY A 69 -5.47 26.77 4.81
N SER A 70 -5.96 27.95 4.43
CA SER A 70 -6.88 28.14 3.29
C SER A 70 -6.17 28.38 1.96
N LEU A 71 -4.85 28.58 1.95
CA LEU A 71 -4.03 28.92 0.78
C LEU A 71 -4.34 30.28 0.11
N ILE A 72 -5.08 31.18 0.79
CA ILE A 72 -5.53 32.47 0.21
C ILE A 72 -4.39 33.40 -0.25
N PHE A 73 -3.18 33.20 0.27
CA PHE A 73 -1.99 33.95 -0.15
C PHE A 73 -1.55 33.68 -1.60
N LEU A 74 -2.12 32.66 -2.25
CA LEU A 74 -1.87 32.30 -3.65
C LEU A 74 -2.85 32.98 -4.61
N GLU A 75 -3.93 33.60 -4.12
CA GLU A 75 -4.88 34.39 -4.93
C GLU A 75 -4.35 35.78 -5.33
N TYR A 76 -3.05 36.03 -5.12
CA TYR A 76 -2.44 37.34 -5.23
C TYR A 76 -2.31 37.81 -6.69
N LYS A 77 -3.00 38.90 -7.02
CA LYS A 77 -2.76 39.68 -8.26
C LYS A 77 -1.68 40.73 -7.99
N TRP A 78 -0.77 40.91 -8.95
CA TRP A 78 0.46 41.74 -8.95
C TRP A 78 0.39 43.04 -8.10
N PHE A 79 -0.75 43.74 -8.07
CA PHE A 79 -0.93 45.09 -7.50
C PHE A 79 -1.46 45.20 -6.05
N ARG A 80 -1.61 44.11 -5.28
CA ARG A 80 -1.95 44.21 -3.83
C ARG A 80 -0.68 44.14 -2.96
N LYS A 81 -0.80 43.98 -1.63
CA LYS A 81 0.31 43.53 -0.76
C LYS A 81 -0.07 42.16 -0.20
N ASN A 82 0.90 41.26 0.01
CA ASN A 82 0.63 39.98 0.67
C ASN A 82 0.39 40.22 2.17
N THR A 83 -0.89 40.40 2.52
CA THR A 83 -1.32 40.73 3.88
C THR A 83 -0.93 39.65 4.89
N LEU A 84 -0.95 38.36 4.51
CA LEU A 84 -0.57 37.27 5.42
C LEU A 84 0.94 37.30 5.73
N ALA A 85 1.79 37.57 4.74
CA ALA A 85 3.22 37.74 4.95
C ALA A 85 3.50 38.86 5.97
N LEU A 86 2.81 40.01 5.78
CA LEU A 86 2.91 41.15 6.68
C LEU A 86 2.43 40.80 8.11
N THR A 87 1.30 40.10 8.25
CA THR A 87 0.80 39.63 9.55
C THR A 87 1.84 38.76 10.27
N TYR A 88 2.47 37.81 9.58
CA TYR A 88 3.51 36.98 10.20
C TYR A 88 4.75 37.78 10.62
N THR A 89 5.19 38.76 9.82
CA THR A 89 6.27 39.68 10.20
C THR A 89 5.89 40.51 11.44
N THR A 90 4.69 41.08 11.48
CA THR A 90 4.21 41.82 12.65
C THR A 90 4.19 40.95 13.90
N LEU A 91 3.71 39.71 13.82
CA LEU A 91 3.71 38.78 14.96
C LEU A 91 5.13 38.42 15.42
N LEU A 92 6.10 38.30 14.50
CA LEU A 92 7.50 38.11 14.86
C LEU A 92 8.07 39.31 15.63
N ASP A 93 7.74 40.53 15.23
CA ASP A 93 8.14 41.76 15.92
C ASP A 93 7.49 41.89 17.31
N GLU A 94 6.22 41.47 17.47
CA GLU A 94 5.53 41.45 18.77
C GLU A 94 6.13 40.40 19.73
N LEU A 95 6.47 39.21 19.23
CA LEU A 95 7.15 38.18 20.03
C LEU A 95 8.56 38.62 20.44
N ALA A 96 9.33 39.22 19.54
CA ALA A 96 10.66 39.75 19.83
C ALA A 96 10.62 40.90 20.86
N ARG A 97 9.62 41.79 20.76
CA ARG A 97 9.38 42.84 21.76
C ARG A 97 9.05 42.25 23.13
N THR A 98 8.20 41.23 23.17
CA THR A 98 7.84 40.52 24.41
C THR A 98 9.09 39.88 25.04
N GLU A 99 9.91 39.20 24.24
CA GLU A 99 11.17 38.59 24.71
C GLU A 99 12.18 39.64 25.22
N GLY A 100 12.29 40.79 24.56
CA GLY A 100 13.14 41.91 25.01
C GLY A 100 12.69 42.48 26.36
N MET A 101 11.39 42.78 26.50
CA MET A 101 10.82 43.29 27.74
C MET A 101 10.97 42.33 28.95
N LEU A 102 11.07 41.01 28.71
CA LEU A 102 11.37 40.02 29.75
C LEU A 102 12.85 40.02 30.16
N LYS A 103 13.77 40.37 29.25
CA LYS A 103 15.21 40.50 29.54
C LYS A 103 15.53 41.80 30.29
N ASP A 104 14.80 42.87 29.99
CA ASP A 104 14.99 44.19 30.62
C ASP A 104 14.26 44.32 31.97
N GLY A 105 13.27 43.45 32.25
CA GLY A 105 12.38 43.55 33.40
C GLY A 105 12.81 42.72 34.63
N ALA A 106 13.44 43.36 35.61
CA ALA A 106 13.87 42.74 36.88
C ALA A 106 12.74 42.38 37.88
N LEU A 107 11.56 41.96 37.40
CA LEU A 107 10.30 41.93 38.18
C LEU A 107 9.39 40.71 37.94
N LEU A 108 9.98 39.53 37.73
CA LEU A 108 9.31 38.23 37.86
C LEU A 108 9.93 37.45 39.02
N GLN A 109 9.16 37.23 40.09
CA GLN A 109 9.61 36.52 41.31
C GLN A 109 9.54 34.99 41.18
N SER A 110 9.22 34.46 40.00
CA SER A 110 9.25 33.03 39.68
C SER A 110 10.15 32.78 38.45
N ASP A 111 11.17 31.95 38.66
CA ASP A 111 12.14 31.54 37.63
C ASP A 111 11.45 30.70 36.52
N GLU A 112 10.41 29.96 36.87
CA GLU A 112 9.71 29.01 36.00
C GLU A 112 8.75 29.68 34.99
N GLU A 113 7.90 30.61 35.42
CA GLU A 113 6.92 31.28 34.54
C GLU A 113 7.63 32.15 33.49
N THR A 114 8.71 32.84 33.89
CA THR A 114 9.57 33.62 33.00
C THR A 114 10.16 32.75 31.88
N ARG A 115 10.72 31.58 32.23
CA ARG A 115 11.27 30.61 31.27
C ARG A 115 10.19 30.06 30.34
N LEU A 116 8.99 29.78 30.85
CA LEU A 116 7.87 29.30 30.05
C LEU A 116 7.44 30.33 28.99
N ILE A 117 7.25 31.60 29.38
CA ILE A 117 6.90 32.68 28.47
C ILE A 117 8.00 32.87 27.41
N GLN A 118 9.29 32.88 27.82
CA GLN A 118 10.41 32.99 26.90
C GLN A 118 10.46 31.82 25.90
N ALA A 119 10.30 30.58 26.37
CA ALA A 119 10.26 29.40 25.51
C ALA A 119 9.10 29.47 24.51
N VAL A 120 7.93 29.93 24.93
CA VAL A 120 6.78 30.14 24.04
C VAL A 120 7.09 31.21 22.98
N CYS A 121 7.71 32.33 23.34
CA CYS A 121 8.09 33.36 22.37
C CYS A 121 9.07 32.83 21.32
N VAL A 122 10.14 32.17 21.75
CA VAL A 122 11.20 31.64 20.87
C VAL A 122 10.64 30.57 19.92
N HIS A 123 9.91 29.58 20.44
CA HIS A 123 9.40 28.47 19.62
C HIS A 123 8.25 28.88 18.69
N THR A 124 7.38 29.80 19.11
CA THR A 124 6.36 30.39 18.20
C THR A 124 7.02 31.20 17.10
N ALA A 125 8.06 31.99 17.41
CA ALA A 125 8.81 32.74 16.39
C ALA A 125 9.52 31.80 15.39
N THR A 126 10.06 30.66 15.86
CA THR A 126 10.59 29.62 14.97
C THR A 126 9.51 29.04 14.05
N PHE A 127 8.32 28.73 14.58
CA PHE A 127 7.20 28.24 13.77
C PHE A 127 6.72 29.25 12.73
N LEU A 128 6.64 30.54 13.09
CA LEU A 128 6.27 31.61 12.19
C LEU A 128 7.26 31.79 11.03
N ARG A 129 8.57 31.73 11.29
CA ARG A 129 9.59 31.82 10.23
C ARG A 129 9.49 30.66 9.25
N ALA A 130 9.33 29.43 9.73
CA ALA A 130 9.18 28.27 8.84
C ALA A 130 7.86 28.27 8.06
N ARG A 131 6.77 28.81 8.64
CA ARG A 131 5.51 29.06 7.89
C ARG A 131 5.68 30.13 6.80
N LEU A 132 6.45 31.19 7.05
CA LEU A 132 6.80 32.18 6.02
C LEU A 132 7.63 31.58 4.89
N GLU A 133 8.66 30.78 5.21
CA GLU A 133 9.53 30.15 4.23
C GLU A 133 8.79 29.10 3.37
N LEU A 134 7.94 28.27 3.99
CA LEU A 134 7.06 27.34 3.28
C LEU A 134 6.03 28.08 2.40
N MET A 135 5.51 29.21 2.86
CA MET A 135 4.62 30.06 2.05
C MET A 135 5.33 30.59 0.80
N GLN A 136 6.61 30.99 0.90
CA GLN A 136 7.41 31.39 -0.27
C GLN A 136 7.67 30.21 -1.23
N ALA A 137 7.87 28.99 -0.73
CA ALA A 137 7.99 27.82 -1.59
C ALA A 137 6.71 27.53 -2.40
N TYR A 138 5.53 27.63 -1.78
CA TYR A 138 4.24 27.52 -2.48
C TYR A 138 4.03 28.65 -3.50
N ILE A 139 4.39 29.90 -3.16
CA ILE A 139 4.29 31.05 -4.09
C ILE A 139 5.27 30.87 -5.27
N GLY A 140 6.51 30.44 -5.00
CA GLY A 140 7.52 30.18 -6.02
C GLY A 140 7.07 29.11 -7.01
N LEU A 141 6.47 28.02 -6.53
CA LEU A 141 5.89 26.98 -7.39
C LEU A 141 4.70 27.52 -8.22
N ALA A 142 3.81 28.31 -7.61
CA ALA A 142 2.65 28.89 -8.28
C ALA A 142 3.02 29.95 -9.34
N SER A 143 4.16 30.63 -9.19
CA SER A 143 4.59 31.69 -10.11
C SER A 143 5.17 31.19 -11.45
N LEU A 144 5.34 29.87 -11.61
CA LEU A 144 6.04 29.25 -12.72
C LEU A 144 5.07 28.46 -13.62
N THR A 145 5.08 28.74 -14.92
CA THR A 145 4.18 28.10 -15.91
C THR A 145 4.63 26.70 -16.30
N VAL A 146 5.91 26.52 -16.64
CA VAL A 146 6.60 25.22 -16.71
C VAL A 146 7.96 25.41 -16.04
N PRO A 147 8.13 24.96 -14.79
CA PRO A 147 9.41 25.11 -14.09
C PRO A 147 10.51 24.31 -14.78
N SER A 148 11.67 24.94 -14.92
CA SER A 148 12.91 24.25 -15.28
C SER A 148 13.40 23.37 -14.11
N ILE A 149 14.15 22.30 -14.40
CA ILE A 149 14.77 21.45 -13.36
C ILE A 149 15.56 22.28 -12.31
N PRO A 150 16.40 23.27 -12.69
CA PRO A 150 17.05 24.15 -11.71
C PRO A 150 16.08 24.89 -10.77
N GLN A 151 14.96 25.41 -11.29
CA GLN A 151 13.96 26.11 -10.45
C GLN A 151 13.27 25.17 -9.46
N TYR A 152 12.99 23.91 -9.84
CA TYR A 152 12.55 22.91 -8.88
C TYR A 152 13.61 22.62 -7.81
N LEU A 153 14.88 22.52 -8.20
CA LEU A 153 15.99 22.24 -7.27
C LEU A 153 16.27 23.40 -6.30
N GLU A 154 16.09 24.66 -6.72
CA GLU A 154 16.15 25.84 -5.84
C GLU A 154 15.09 25.76 -4.73
N ILE A 155 13.84 25.44 -5.07
CA ILE A 155 12.75 25.27 -4.11
C ILE A 155 13.04 24.08 -3.16
N VAL A 156 13.54 22.96 -3.71
CA VAL A 156 13.96 21.78 -2.93
C VAL A 156 15.06 22.12 -1.92
N ALA A 157 16.08 22.88 -2.32
CA ALA A 157 17.17 23.31 -1.44
C ALA A 157 16.70 24.25 -0.32
N ALA A 158 15.81 25.20 -0.64
CA ALA A 158 15.18 26.09 0.33
C ALA A 158 14.35 25.30 1.36
N LEU A 159 13.53 24.34 0.91
CA LEU A 159 12.71 23.49 1.78
C LEU A 159 13.54 22.59 2.70
N ARG A 160 14.63 21.98 2.22
CA ARG A 160 15.57 21.21 3.06
C ARG A 160 16.18 22.09 4.17
N THR A 161 16.70 23.25 3.79
CA THR A 161 17.29 24.24 4.71
C THR A 161 16.29 24.77 5.74
N THR A 162 15.02 24.89 5.36
CA THR A 162 13.90 25.23 6.26
C THR A 162 13.62 24.10 7.24
N LEU A 163 13.48 22.86 6.74
CA LEU A 163 13.17 21.68 7.55
C LEU A 163 14.23 21.38 8.62
N GLU A 164 15.51 21.52 8.29
CA GLU A 164 16.62 21.32 9.22
C GLU A 164 16.64 22.37 10.33
N ARG A 165 16.53 23.66 9.99
CA ARG A 165 16.43 24.74 10.99
C ARG A 165 15.19 24.60 11.87
N TYR A 166 14.05 24.22 11.28
CA TYR A 166 12.81 23.97 12.02
C TYR A 166 12.94 22.80 13.00
N ARG A 167 13.55 21.69 12.57
CA ARG A 167 13.83 20.53 13.43
C ARG A 167 14.70 20.86 14.63
N ALA A 168 15.75 21.65 14.43
CA ALA A 168 16.65 22.10 15.49
C ALA A 168 15.99 23.14 16.42
N GLY A 169 15.21 24.08 15.87
CA GLY A 169 14.65 25.20 16.62
C GLY A 169 13.38 24.93 17.43
N LEU A 170 12.80 23.73 17.35
CA LEU A 170 11.58 23.32 18.07
C LEU A 170 11.83 22.10 18.95
N GLY A 171 12.39 22.33 20.14
CA GLY A 171 12.68 21.30 21.15
C GLY A 171 11.63 21.18 22.27
N HIS A 172 10.84 22.23 22.54
CA HIS A 172 9.95 22.25 23.70
C HIS A 172 8.70 21.36 23.53
N PRO A 173 8.33 20.50 24.50
CA PRO A 173 7.25 19.51 24.36
C PRO A 173 5.89 20.09 23.92
N LEU A 174 5.52 21.28 24.41
CA LEU A 174 4.26 21.96 24.02
C LEU A 174 4.08 22.15 22.51
N PHE A 175 5.17 22.21 21.74
CA PHE A 175 5.14 22.44 20.31
C PHE A 175 5.25 21.15 19.48
N PHE A 176 5.38 19.98 20.12
CA PHE A 176 5.54 18.70 19.43
C PHE A 176 4.41 18.38 18.41
N PRO A 177 3.12 18.69 18.68
CA PRO A 177 2.05 18.54 17.69
C PRO A 177 2.26 19.39 16.42
N LEU A 178 2.65 20.66 16.58
CA LEU A 178 2.98 21.54 15.46
C LEU A 178 4.21 21.05 14.69
N LYS A 179 5.25 20.63 15.42
CA LYS A 179 6.50 20.11 14.86
C LYS A 179 6.22 18.95 13.91
N LEU A 180 5.49 17.94 14.39
CA LEU A 180 5.12 16.78 13.59
C LEU A 180 4.28 17.15 12.37
N GLY A 181 3.28 18.03 12.51
CA GLY A 181 2.43 18.45 11.38
C GLY A 181 3.22 19.16 10.28
N HIS A 182 4.06 20.12 10.63
CA HIS A 182 4.85 20.89 9.66
C HIS A 182 5.98 20.05 9.03
N GLU A 183 6.66 19.20 9.81
CA GLU A 183 7.68 18.28 9.26
C GLU A 183 7.09 17.38 8.17
N VAL A 184 5.88 16.84 8.39
CA VAL A 184 5.21 15.97 7.42
C VAL A 184 4.76 16.75 6.19
N GLU A 185 4.17 17.94 6.37
CA GLU A 185 3.79 18.82 5.26
C GLU A 185 4.98 19.12 4.34
N VAL A 186 6.12 19.54 4.91
CA VAL A 186 7.35 19.84 4.15
C VAL A 186 7.94 18.57 3.52
N THR A 187 7.94 17.43 4.22
CA THR A 187 8.49 16.17 3.68
C THR A 187 7.67 15.65 2.50
N ILE A 188 6.33 15.81 2.53
CA ILE A 188 5.46 15.48 1.39
C ILE A 188 5.79 16.38 0.21
N LEU A 189 5.78 17.71 0.39
CA LEU A 189 6.07 18.66 -0.70
C LEU A 189 7.45 18.39 -1.32
N LEU A 190 8.47 18.17 -0.49
CA LEU A 190 9.82 17.84 -0.93
C LEU A 190 9.86 16.55 -1.76
N SER A 191 9.14 15.51 -1.32
CA SER A 191 9.05 14.24 -2.05
C SER A 191 8.31 14.41 -3.38
N LEU A 192 7.23 15.20 -3.44
CA LEU A 192 6.50 15.47 -4.69
C LEU A 192 7.35 16.25 -5.70
N LEU A 193 8.11 17.26 -5.24
CA LEU A 193 9.03 18.01 -6.10
C LEU A 193 10.18 17.14 -6.63
N LEU A 194 10.75 16.27 -5.79
CA LEU A 194 11.79 15.31 -6.21
C LEU A 194 11.24 14.27 -7.20
N ALA A 195 9.98 13.84 -7.05
CA ALA A 195 9.32 12.97 -8.02
C ALA A 195 9.11 13.68 -9.37
N GLN A 196 8.71 14.95 -9.37
CA GLN A 196 8.56 15.75 -10.60
C GLN A 196 9.91 15.99 -11.30
N VAL A 197 10.98 16.31 -10.57
CA VAL A 197 12.34 16.41 -11.14
C VAL A 197 12.77 15.08 -11.78
N ALA A 198 12.60 13.97 -11.06
CA ALA A 198 12.92 12.64 -11.58
C ALA A 198 12.10 12.27 -12.84
N MET A 199 10.86 12.73 -12.96
CA MET A 199 10.05 12.54 -14.18
C MET A 199 10.56 13.40 -15.37
N CYS A 200 10.96 14.65 -15.14
CA CYS A 200 11.57 15.51 -16.17
C CYS A 200 12.91 14.93 -16.68
N GLU A 201 13.66 14.25 -15.81
CA GLU A 201 14.92 13.56 -16.15
C GLU A 201 14.70 12.11 -16.62
N TYR A 202 13.45 11.66 -16.75
CA TYR A 202 13.05 10.30 -17.12
C TYR A 202 13.61 9.18 -16.22
N ARG A 203 13.93 9.49 -14.96
CA ARG A 203 14.47 8.57 -13.95
C ARG A 203 13.37 7.82 -13.22
N PHE A 204 13.03 6.65 -13.75
CA PHE A 204 11.93 5.80 -13.30
C PHE A 204 11.96 5.47 -11.79
N VAL A 205 13.13 5.03 -11.31
CA VAL A 205 13.37 4.59 -9.93
C VAL A 205 13.14 5.70 -8.92
N ASP A 206 13.74 6.86 -9.19
CA ASP A 206 13.67 8.01 -8.29
C ASP A 206 12.25 8.59 -8.25
N ALA A 207 11.58 8.63 -9.40
CA ALA A 207 10.20 9.10 -9.50
C ALA A 207 9.25 8.23 -8.67
N VAL A 208 9.31 6.90 -8.78
CA VAL A 208 8.42 6.03 -7.98
C VAL A 208 8.77 6.03 -6.49
N THR A 209 10.06 6.05 -6.15
CA THR A 209 10.52 6.05 -4.75
C THR A 209 10.02 7.30 -4.02
N ASN A 210 10.09 8.45 -4.68
CA ASN A 210 9.60 9.71 -4.12
C ASN A 210 8.06 9.79 -4.08
N LEU A 211 7.34 9.27 -5.08
CA LEU A 211 5.87 9.13 -5.04
C LEU A 211 5.38 8.21 -3.92
N PHE A 212 6.10 7.12 -3.65
CA PHE A 212 5.83 6.21 -2.54
C PHE A 212 6.11 6.88 -1.19
N ARG A 213 7.24 7.58 -1.05
CA ARG A 213 7.59 8.35 0.16
C ARG A 213 6.53 9.39 0.50
N ALA A 214 6.06 10.15 -0.49
CA ALA A 214 4.96 11.10 -0.31
C ALA A 214 3.69 10.41 0.23
N LYS A 215 3.30 9.26 -0.35
CA LYS A 215 2.13 8.48 0.09
C LYS A 215 2.26 7.97 1.53
N ALA A 216 3.44 7.50 1.94
CA ALA A 216 3.71 7.07 3.31
C ALA A 216 3.59 8.22 4.32
N GLU A 217 4.08 9.41 3.95
CA GLU A 217 3.97 10.62 4.78
C GLU A 217 2.53 11.15 4.87
N PHE A 218 1.68 11.04 3.84
CA PHE A 218 0.24 11.34 3.98
C PHE A 218 -0.44 10.47 5.04
N GLU A 219 -0.12 9.17 5.09
CA GLU A 219 -0.67 8.26 6.10
C GLU A 219 -0.07 8.50 7.49
N ARG A 220 1.17 9.01 7.56
CA ARG A 220 1.75 9.53 8.81
C ARG A 220 1.03 10.79 9.27
N TRP A 221 0.72 11.74 8.37
CA TRP A 221 -0.06 12.93 8.70
C TRP A 221 -1.43 12.55 9.27
N ARG A 222 -2.16 11.66 8.58
CA ARG A 222 -3.48 11.19 9.05
C ARG A 222 -3.40 10.60 10.47
N ARG A 223 -2.40 9.75 10.73
CA ARG A 223 -2.19 9.16 12.08
C ARG A 223 -1.83 10.22 13.13
N ILE A 224 -1.02 11.22 12.79
CA ILE A 224 -0.71 12.34 13.71
C ILE A 224 -1.99 13.11 14.06
N MET A 225 -2.81 13.47 13.08
CA MET A 225 -4.08 14.16 13.31
C MET A 225 -5.04 13.30 14.16
N MET A 226 -5.15 12.01 13.87
CA MET A 226 -5.95 11.08 14.68
C MET A 226 -5.45 10.93 16.11
N ALA A 227 -4.13 10.97 16.35
CA ALA A 227 -3.57 10.91 17.71
C ALA A 227 -3.95 12.14 18.53
N ILE A 228 -3.81 13.33 17.94
CA ILE A 228 -4.11 14.61 18.62
C ILE A 228 -5.63 14.76 18.83
N ALA A 229 -6.46 14.26 17.90
CA ALA A 229 -7.93 14.32 18.01
C ALA A 229 -8.51 13.56 19.21
N VAL A 230 -7.86 12.49 19.67
CA VAL A 230 -8.34 11.60 20.74
C VAL A 230 -7.73 11.98 22.11
N ASP A 231 -7.07 13.14 22.21
CA ASP A 231 -6.47 13.69 23.44
C ASP A 231 -5.54 12.70 24.17
N ARG A 232 -4.93 11.75 23.43
CA ARG A 232 -4.01 10.77 24.01
C ARG A 232 -2.66 11.43 24.30
N PRO A 233 -2.07 11.20 25.49
CA PRO A 233 -0.74 11.68 25.78
C PRO A 233 0.25 11.05 24.77
N TYR A 234 0.93 11.90 24.01
CA TYR A 234 2.06 11.47 23.21
C TYR A 234 3.18 10.99 24.14
N PRO A 235 3.84 9.85 23.85
CA PRO A 235 5.01 9.45 24.60
C PRO A 235 6.12 10.48 24.36
N VAL A 236 6.41 11.28 25.39
CA VAL A 236 7.60 12.13 25.43
C VAL A 236 8.81 11.18 25.47
N PRO A 237 9.79 11.32 24.55
CA PRO A 237 11.04 10.60 24.69
C PRO A 237 11.70 11.01 26.01
N LEU A 238 11.86 10.08 26.93
CA LEU A 238 12.65 10.31 28.14
C LEU A 238 14.05 10.78 27.71
N GLN A 239 14.51 11.89 28.28
CA GLN A 239 15.89 12.30 28.07
C GLN A 239 16.81 11.21 28.65
N PRO A 240 17.93 10.88 27.99
CA PRO A 240 18.89 9.91 28.49
C PRO A 240 19.63 10.51 29.71
N GLY A 241 19.05 10.36 30.91
CA GLY A 241 19.64 10.92 32.13
C GLY A 241 18.90 10.70 33.45
N GLU A 242 17.60 10.39 33.47
CA GLU A 242 16.83 10.35 34.73
C GLU A 242 16.37 8.93 35.13
N SER A 243 17.00 8.38 36.15
CA SER A 243 16.60 7.14 36.81
C SER A 243 15.43 7.39 37.77
N GLN A 244 14.24 6.88 37.45
CA GLN A 244 13.10 6.98 38.37
C GLN A 244 13.24 6.01 39.55
N SER A 245 13.06 6.53 40.76
CA SER A 245 13.01 5.79 42.02
C SER A 245 11.56 5.57 42.49
N GLN A 246 11.34 4.36 43.01
CA GLN A 246 10.19 3.80 43.75
C GLN A 246 8.99 4.68 44.16
N SER A 247 7.77 4.19 43.87
CA SER A 247 6.71 3.84 44.84
C SER A 247 5.42 3.43 44.08
N SER A 248 4.46 2.66 44.60
CA SER A 248 4.44 1.62 45.65
C SER A 248 3.16 0.77 45.43
N ALA A 249 3.14 -0.51 45.82
CA ALA A 249 1.96 -1.38 45.73
C ALA A 249 1.68 -2.05 47.09
N PRO A 250 0.41 -2.26 47.49
CA PRO A 250 0.07 -2.85 48.80
C PRO A 250 0.26 -4.38 48.80
N GLY A 251 0.47 -4.95 49.99
CA GLY A 251 0.76 -6.38 50.21
C GLY A 251 -0.46 -7.32 50.10
N ALA A 252 -0.40 -8.59 50.56
CA ALA A 252 0.68 -9.28 51.29
C ALA A 252 0.52 -10.81 51.20
N ALA A 253 1.62 -11.57 51.35
CA ALA A 253 1.64 -12.98 51.75
C ALA A 253 3.03 -13.32 52.38
N PRO A 254 3.13 -14.11 53.47
CA PRO A 254 4.35 -14.11 54.30
C PRO A 254 5.26 -15.35 54.20
N ALA A 255 6.54 -15.09 54.49
CA ALA A 255 7.52 -15.93 55.21
C ALA A 255 7.99 -17.29 54.63
N GLY A 256 9.31 -17.43 54.48
CA GLY A 256 9.97 -18.73 54.30
C GLY A 256 11.49 -18.69 54.09
N ALA A 257 12.24 -18.94 55.17
CA ALA A 257 13.66 -19.34 55.22
C ALA A 257 14.79 -18.36 54.79
N GLN A 258 15.72 -18.15 55.72
CA GLN A 258 17.02 -17.47 55.56
C GLN A 258 18.09 -18.47 55.07
N THR A 259 19.13 -18.02 54.36
CA THR A 259 20.57 -18.17 54.74
C THR A 259 21.50 -17.49 53.71
N PRO A 260 22.75 -17.13 54.06
CA PRO A 260 23.43 -15.98 53.43
C PRO A 260 24.56 -16.30 52.43
N LEU A 261 25.00 -15.23 51.74
CA LEU A 261 26.25 -15.09 50.99
C LEU A 261 27.51 -15.17 51.90
N PRO A 262 28.69 -15.34 51.28
CA PRO A 262 29.72 -14.28 51.30
C PRO A 262 30.06 -13.83 49.84
N GLU A 263 30.34 -12.55 49.53
CA GLU A 263 31.52 -11.75 49.92
C GLU A 263 32.87 -12.38 49.47
N SER A 264 33.86 -11.67 48.90
CA SER A 264 34.00 -10.24 48.52
C SER A 264 35.26 -10.04 47.62
N SER A 265 35.36 -8.88 46.93
CA SER A 265 36.59 -8.09 46.61
C SER A 265 36.37 -7.31 45.28
N THR A 266 36.26 -5.98 45.22
CA THR A 266 37.31 -4.93 45.41
C THR A 266 38.58 -5.18 44.56
N ALA A 267 39.14 -4.27 43.77
CA ALA A 267 38.77 -2.90 43.34
C ALA A 267 39.28 -2.70 41.87
N SER A 268 39.52 -1.54 41.23
CA SER A 268 39.55 -0.10 41.59
C SER A 268 39.53 0.76 40.31
N ASN A 269 39.03 2.00 40.39
CA ASN A 269 39.20 3.08 39.39
C ASN A 269 40.56 3.81 39.63
N PRO A 270 41.20 4.50 38.64
CA PRO A 270 40.91 5.94 38.48
C PRO A 270 41.17 6.64 37.11
N LEU A 271 40.34 7.66 36.85
CA LEU A 271 40.64 9.01 36.29
C LEU A 271 41.04 9.27 34.80
N LEU A 272 40.14 10.01 34.14
CA LEU A 272 40.33 11.25 33.33
C LEU A 272 41.45 11.38 32.28
N SER A 273 41.03 11.66 31.03
CA SER A 273 41.56 12.83 30.28
C SER A 273 40.57 13.32 29.22
N SER A 274 40.36 14.64 29.16
CA SER A 274 39.54 15.33 28.15
C SER A 274 40.29 15.59 26.84
N SER A 275 39.63 15.43 25.70
CA SER A 275 40.04 16.11 24.47
C SER A 275 38.84 16.43 23.56
N SER A 276 38.61 17.72 23.33
CA SER A 276 37.65 18.23 22.35
C SER A 276 38.14 18.01 20.92
N SER A 277 37.32 17.45 20.04
CA SER A 277 37.55 17.49 18.59
C SER A 277 36.23 17.65 17.84
N VAL A 278 36.10 18.76 17.12
CA VAL A 278 35.00 19.05 16.19
C VAL A 278 35.04 18.09 14.99
N PRO A 279 33.93 17.43 14.62
CA PRO A 279 33.83 16.74 13.32
C PRO A 279 33.44 17.74 12.23
N THR A 280 34.26 17.85 11.19
CA THR A 280 33.97 18.60 9.97
C THR A 280 32.87 17.93 9.15
N SER A 281 31.92 18.72 8.66
CA SER A 281 30.81 18.24 7.83
C SER A 281 31.21 18.09 6.37
N HIS A 282 31.27 16.84 5.88
CA HIS A 282 31.04 16.54 4.47
C HIS A 282 29.71 15.79 4.35
N ALA A 283 28.62 16.56 4.21
CA ALA A 283 27.30 16.03 3.94
C ALA A 283 27.07 15.94 2.43
N ASP A 284 26.62 14.77 1.95
CA ASP A 284 26.16 14.56 0.59
C ASP A 284 24.79 15.28 0.41
N PRO A 285 24.67 16.26 -0.51
CA PRO A 285 23.51 17.13 -0.62
C PRO A 285 22.18 16.44 -0.98
N LEU A 286 22.19 15.14 -1.31
CA LEU A 286 20.97 14.39 -1.64
C LEU A 286 20.40 13.56 -0.48
N SER A 287 21.20 13.23 0.53
CA SER A 287 20.78 12.38 1.66
C SER A 287 19.86 13.08 2.68
N LEU A 288 18.93 12.33 3.30
CA LEU A 288 18.01 12.82 4.34
C LEU A 288 17.88 11.77 5.47
N PRO A 289 18.05 12.13 6.76
CA PRO A 289 18.04 11.18 7.87
C PRO A 289 16.65 10.66 8.26
N THR A 290 16.63 9.53 8.98
CA THR A 290 15.47 8.65 9.24
C THR A 290 14.65 8.99 10.50
N HIS A 291 13.48 8.34 10.61
CA HIS A 291 12.33 8.78 11.41
C HIS A 291 12.42 8.58 12.93
N HIS A 292 11.73 9.45 13.69
CA HIS A 292 11.30 9.17 15.06
C HIS A 292 10.02 8.30 15.06
N ASN A 293 10.01 7.24 15.89
CA ASN A 293 8.88 6.32 16.01
C ASN A 293 7.72 6.90 16.82
N ILE A 294 6.49 6.74 16.31
CA ILE A 294 5.22 6.99 17.03
C ILE A 294 4.50 5.63 17.12
N PRO A 295 4.06 5.17 18.31
CA PRO A 295 3.37 3.89 18.46
C PRO A 295 1.98 3.88 17.78
N PRO A 296 1.45 2.69 17.44
CA PRO A 296 0.16 2.56 16.75
C PRO A 296 -1.03 2.96 17.63
N LEU A 297 -2.01 3.64 17.03
CA LEU A 297 -3.27 4.02 17.68
C LEU A 297 -4.27 2.85 17.67
N VAL A 298 -4.71 2.43 18.85
CA VAL A 298 -5.91 1.60 19.03
C VAL A 298 -7.12 2.53 19.14
N MET A 299 -7.98 2.61 18.13
CA MET A 299 -9.23 3.38 18.23
C MET A 299 -10.32 2.59 18.96
N ASP A 300 -11.06 3.29 19.82
CA ASP A 300 -12.27 2.75 20.44
C ASP A 300 -13.50 3.04 19.55
N SER A 301 -14.46 2.13 19.55
CA SER A 301 -15.56 2.04 18.56
C SER A 301 -16.66 3.11 18.70
N SER A 302 -16.53 4.06 19.63
CA SER A 302 -17.59 5.00 20.02
C SER A 302 -17.45 6.40 19.42
N THR A 303 -16.30 6.78 18.86
CA THR A 303 -16.07 8.14 18.30
C THR A 303 -16.36 8.20 16.80
N SER A 304 -17.48 8.83 16.43
CA SER A 304 -17.83 9.06 15.02
C SER A 304 -16.83 10.00 14.33
N LEU A 305 -16.03 9.46 13.41
CA LEU A 305 -15.09 10.21 12.54
C LEU A 305 -15.78 11.08 11.47
N SER A 306 -17.11 11.21 11.48
CA SER A 306 -17.90 11.86 10.44
C SER A 306 -17.73 13.39 10.33
N SER A 307 -16.96 14.02 11.21
CA SER A 307 -16.82 15.49 11.30
C SER A 307 -15.44 16.04 10.89
N PHE A 308 -14.43 15.19 10.67
CA PHE A 308 -13.07 15.66 10.37
C PHE A 308 -12.91 16.12 8.92
N GLN A 309 -12.57 17.41 8.73
CA GLN A 309 -12.22 17.99 7.44
C GLN A 309 -10.70 18.22 7.36
N PRO A 310 -9.96 17.59 6.43
CA PRO A 310 -8.52 17.82 6.31
C PRO A 310 -8.22 19.24 5.80
N PRO A 311 -7.08 19.86 6.19
CA PRO A 311 -6.69 21.19 5.76
C PRO A 311 -6.57 21.32 4.23
N ASN A 312 -6.72 22.54 3.68
CA ASN A 312 -6.60 22.72 2.23
C ASN A 312 -5.16 22.48 1.73
N THR A 313 -4.14 22.68 2.56
CA THR A 313 -2.74 22.26 2.28
C THR A 313 -2.65 20.75 2.04
N TYR A 314 -3.26 19.93 2.91
CA TYR A 314 -3.36 18.47 2.72
C TYR A 314 -4.11 18.12 1.43
N LYS A 315 -5.27 18.77 1.17
CA LYS A 315 -6.07 18.54 -0.04
C LYS A 315 -5.30 18.87 -1.32
N TRP A 316 -4.60 20.01 -1.34
CA TRP A 316 -3.76 20.45 -2.45
C TRP A 316 -2.58 19.51 -2.69
N LEU A 317 -1.84 19.14 -1.63
CA LEU A 317 -0.73 18.18 -1.73
C LEU A 317 -1.23 16.82 -2.27
N ASN A 318 -2.40 16.35 -1.82
CA ASN A 318 -2.98 15.09 -2.31
C ASN A 318 -3.40 15.20 -3.79
N ALA A 319 -3.96 16.33 -4.21
CA ALA A 319 -4.26 16.58 -5.62
C ALA A 319 -2.97 16.64 -6.47
N PHE A 320 -1.88 17.24 -5.96
CA PHE A 320 -0.57 17.24 -6.61
C PHE A 320 -0.04 15.80 -6.75
N HIS A 321 -0.10 14.98 -5.69
CA HIS A 321 0.26 13.55 -5.74
C HIS A 321 -0.54 12.76 -6.79
N SER A 322 -1.86 12.91 -6.84
CA SER A 322 -2.71 12.19 -7.81
C SER A 322 -2.41 12.60 -9.26
N ASN A 323 -2.10 13.87 -9.53
CA ASN A 323 -1.68 14.31 -10.86
C ASN A 323 -0.28 13.77 -11.22
N LEU A 324 0.70 13.85 -10.31
CA LEU A 324 2.04 13.29 -10.55
C LEU A 324 2.00 11.77 -10.77
N LEU A 325 1.11 11.04 -10.09
CA LEU A 325 0.92 9.60 -10.33
C LEU A 325 0.32 9.32 -11.72
N SER A 326 -0.58 10.17 -12.22
CA SER A 326 -1.11 10.07 -13.58
C SER A 326 -0.04 10.39 -14.64
N LYS A 327 0.76 11.44 -14.40
CA LYS A 327 1.93 11.80 -15.21
C LYS A 327 2.95 10.65 -15.26
N PHE A 328 3.26 10.04 -14.12
CA PHE A 328 4.08 8.83 -14.03
C PHE A 328 3.52 7.66 -14.86
N ALA A 329 2.22 7.39 -14.74
CA ALA A 329 1.53 6.31 -15.44
C ALA A 329 1.48 6.51 -16.98
N LEU A 330 1.61 7.76 -17.44
CA LEU A 330 1.73 8.13 -18.84
C LEU A 330 3.18 8.06 -19.34
N TYR A 331 4.14 8.64 -18.61
CA TYR A 331 5.54 8.73 -19.05
C TYR A 331 6.24 7.37 -19.08
N PHE A 332 5.97 6.53 -18.07
CA PHE A 332 6.56 5.20 -17.96
C PHE A 332 5.58 4.09 -18.38
N HIS A 333 4.58 4.42 -19.21
CA HIS A 333 3.52 3.49 -19.61
C HIS A 333 4.05 2.20 -20.24
N HIS A 334 5.16 2.28 -20.98
CA HIS A 334 5.79 1.13 -21.62
C HIS A 334 6.39 0.15 -20.59
N MET A 335 7.20 0.66 -19.65
CA MET A 335 7.69 -0.08 -18.48
C MET A 335 6.50 -0.73 -17.75
N LEU A 336 5.50 0.09 -17.39
CA LEU A 336 4.35 -0.35 -16.59
C LEU A 336 3.55 -1.44 -17.27
N ARG A 337 3.37 -1.36 -18.59
CA ARG A 337 2.72 -2.41 -19.38
C ARG A 337 3.52 -3.71 -19.44
N LYS A 338 4.86 -3.66 -19.43
CA LYS A 338 5.73 -4.85 -19.41
C LYS A 338 5.67 -5.60 -18.07
N HIS A 339 5.64 -4.86 -16.95
CA HIS A 339 5.79 -5.42 -15.60
C HIS A 339 4.46 -5.53 -14.81
N THR A 340 3.30 -5.40 -15.47
CA THR A 340 1.99 -5.62 -14.85
C THR A 340 1.29 -6.84 -15.40
N ALA A 341 0.76 -7.69 -14.51
CA ALA A 341 -0.18 -8.76 -14.88
C ALA A 341 -1.63 -8.23 -15.05
N LEU A 342 -1.91 -6.99 -14.64
CA LEU A 342 -3.23 -6.36 -14.67
C LEU A 342 -3.34 -5.40 -15.86
N ASP A 343 -4.47 -5.45 -16.60
CA ASP A 343 -4.73 -4.55 -17.74
C ASP A 343 -4.50 -3.06 -17.37
N MET A 344 -3.49 -2.46 -18.00
CA MET A 344 -3.13 -1.04 -17.84
C MET A 344 -4.31 -0.09 -18.05
N LYS A 345 -5.27 -0.41 -18.93
CA LYS A 345 -6.48 0.41 -19.09
C LYS A 345 -7.32 0.44 -17.82
N ASN A 346 -7.46 -0.68 -17.13
CA ASN A 346 -8.19 -0.79 -15.87
C ASN A 346 -7.41 -0.26 -14.66
N LEU A 347 -6.08 -0.13 -14.75
CA LEU A 347 -5.25 0.48 -13.72
C LEU A 347 -5.28 2.01 -13.79
N VAL A 348 -5.01 2.60 -14.96
CA VAL A 348 -4.98 4.08 -15.09
C VAL A 348 -6.39 4.69 -14.92
N ALA A 349 -7.45 3.97 -15.31
CA ALA A 349 -8.84 4.37 -15.02
C ALA A 349 -9.23 4.37 -13.52
N ARG A 350 -8.34 3.94 -12.61
CA ARG A 350 -8.50 4.03 -11.15
C ARG A 350 -7.71 5.19 -10.53
N CYS A 351 -6.92 5.92 -11.31
CA CYS A 351 -6.30 7.16 -10.87
C CYS A 351 -7.37 8.26 -10.77
N ASP A 352 -7.22 9.19 -9.81
CA ASP A 352 -8.15 10.33 -9.67
C ASP A 352 -8.07 11.29 -10.87
N VAL A 353 -7.03 11.14 -11.70
CA VAL A 353 -6.81 11.81 -13.00
C VAL A 353 -6.38 10.73 -14.00
N ASP A 354 -7.05 10.64 -15.16
CA ASP A 354 -6.77 9.65 -16.22
C ASP A 354 -6.31 10.32 -17.53
N LEU A 355 -5.01 10.63 -17.61
CA LEU A 355 -4.41 11.25 -18.80
C LEU A 355 -4.43 10.31 -20.02
N VAL A 356 -4.22 9.01 -19.81
CA VAL A 356 -4.25 7.99 -20.88
C VAL A 356 -5.66 7.86 -21.46
N GLY A 357 -6.69 7.85 -20.61
CA GLY A 357 -8.10 7.89 -21.00
C GLY A 357 -8.48 9.18 -21.72
N THR A 358 -7.90 10.31 -21.31
CA THR A 358 -8.11 11.61 -21.98
C THR A 358 -7.55 11.57 -23.41
N ILE A 359 -6.32 11.09 -23.60
CA ILE A 359 -5.71 10.89 -24.93
C ILE A 359 -6.56 9.92 -25.79
N ARG A 360 -6.98 8.79 -25.23
CA ARG A 360 -7.85 7.82 -25.92
C ARG A 360 -9.19 8.41 -26.34
N SER A 361 -9.80 9.22 -25.47
CA SER A 361 -11.08 9.88 -25.74
C SER A 361 -10.92 10.96 -26.82
N PHE A 362 -9.82 11.71 -26.81
CA PHE A 362 -9.49 12.68 -27.84
C PHE A 362 -9.29 12.01 -29.21
N HIS A 363 -8.42 10.99 -29.30
CA HIS A 363 -8.24 10.22 -30.53
C HIS A 363 -9.56 9.69 -31.08
N ARG A 364 -10.43 9.10 -30.23
CA ARG A 364 -11.75 8.60 -30.66
C ARG A 364 -12.65 9.71 -31.23
N LYS A 365 -12.51 10.96 -30.78
CA LYS A 365 -13.30 12.11 -31.27
C LYS A 365 -12.73 12.74 -32.55
N THR A 366 -11.40 12.73 -32.71
CA THR A 366 -10.71 13.53 -33.74
C THR A 366 -9.96 12.70 -34.79
N ASN A 367 -9.80 11.40 -34.54
CA ASN A 367 -8.89 10.48 -35.23
C ASN A 367 -7.42 10.95 -35.28
N ALA A 368 -7.02 11.90 -34.43
CA ALA A 368 -5.64 12.37 -34.36
C ALA A 368 -4.74 11.34 -33.66
N LEU A 369 -3.50 11.20 -34.12
CA LEU A 369 -2.45 10.48 -33.40
C LEU A 369 -1.91 11.40 -32.30
N VAL A 370 -1.61 10.86 -31.13
CA VAL A 370 -1.01 11.60 -30.01
C VAL A 370 0.26 10.88 -29.58
N SER A 371 1.35 11.64 -29.36
CA SER A 371 2.59 11.11 -28.78
C SER A 371 3.15 12.05 -27.73
N ILE A 372 3.68 11.47 -26.66
CA ILE A 372 4.49 12.15 -25.66
C ILE A 372 5.95 11.89 -26.02
N VAL A 373 6.73 12.97 -26.19
CA VAL A 373 8.08 12.95 -26.74
C VAL A 373 9.02 13.50 -25.68
N LEU A 374 10.03 12.72 -25.31
CA LEU A 374 11.13 13.17 -24.46
C LEU A 374 12.21 13.80 -25.34
N CYS A 375 12.89 14.83 -24.86
CA CYS A 375 14.21 15.24 -25.36
C CYS A 375 15.28 14.62 -24.44
N ALA A 376 16.06 13.73 -25.02
CA ALA A 376 17.11 12.96 -24.35
C ALA A 376 18.53 13.40 -24.76
N GLU A 377 18.69 14.59 -25.36
CA GLU A 377 20.00 15.09 -25.84
C GLU A 377 21.06 15.14 -24.72
N ASP A 378 20.67 15.59 -23.53
CA ASP A 378 21.54 15.69 -22.33
C ASP A 378 21.20 14.64 -21.25
N LEU A 379 20.37 13.63 -21.55
CA LEU A 379 19.91 12.65 -20.56
C LEU A 379 20.51 11.25 -20.81
N PRO A 380 20.99 10.55 -19.77
CA PRO A 380 21.29 9.13 -19.88
C PRO A 380 19.96 8.39 -20.06
N PHE A 381 19.73 7.83 -21.26
CA PHE A 381 18.41 7.35 -21.68
C PHE A 381 18.32 5.83 -21.83
N SER A 382 17.20 5.26 -21.37
CA SER A 382 16.66 3.98 -21.84
C SER A 382 15.16 4.13 -22.08
N MET A 383 14.60 3.32 -22.99
CA MET A 383 13.16 3.35 -23.30
C MET A 383 12.25 3.06 -22.09
N ASP A 384 12.77 2.38 -21.08
CA ASP A 384 12.03 2.01 -19.86
C ASP A 384 12.26 2.99 -18.69
N GLY A 385 13.13 3.99 -18.85
CA GLY A 385 13.49 4.97 -17.82
C GLY A 385 14.32 4.39 -16.66
N TYR A 386 14.61 3.09 -16.70
CA TYR A 386 15.53 2.40 -15.81
C TYR A 386 16.92 2.32 -16.44
N LEU A 387 17.94 2.77 -15.71
CA LEU A 387 19.33 2.50 -16.03
C LEU A 387 20.00 1.91 -14.79
N HIS A 388 20.66 0.78 -14.96
CA HIS A 388 21.47 0.26 -13.87
C HIS A 388 22.72 1.14 -13.72
N PRO A 389 23.12 1.58 -12.51
CA PRO A 389 24.25 2.51 -12.33
C PRO A 389 25.64 2.02 -12.81
N SER A 390 25.81 0.73 -13.11
CA SER A 390 27.01 0.21 -13.81
C SER A 390 26.92 0.28 -15.36
N GLN A 391 25.74 0.56 -15.92
CA GLN A 391 25.54 0.80 -17.35
C GLN A 391 25.67 2.29 -17.64
N ARG A 392 26.50 2.62 -18.63
CA ARG A 392 26.56 3.95 -19.24
C ARG A 392 26.29 3.77 -20.73
N PRO A 393 25.01 3.73 -21.17
CA PRO A 393 24.72 3.80 -22.59
C PRO A 393 25.24 5.14 -23.14
N ASP A 394 25.76 5.12 -24.36
CA ASP A 394 26.06 6.37 -25.06
C ASP A 394 24.77 7.19 -25.19
N PRO A 395 24.81 8.52 -24.99
CA PRO A 395 23.63 9.35 -25.17
C PRO A 395 23.12 9.19 -26.62
N PRO A 396 21.79 9.14 -26.82
CA PRO A 396 21.23 8.99 -28.15
C PRO A 396 21.67 10.15 -29.05
N THR A 397 21.74 9.91 -30.37
CA THR A 397 22.19 10.92 -31.33
C THR A 397 21.16 11.18 -32.45
N GLY A 398 21.10 12.42 -32.92
CA GLY A 398 20.20 12.85 -34.00
C GLY A 398 18.73 12.57 -33.68
N MET A 399 18.01 11.92 -34.59
CA MET A 399 16.59 11.60 -34.40
C MET A 399 16.30 10.61 -33.25
N GLN A 400 17.33 9.95 -32.70
CA GLN A 400 17.16 9.09 -31.53
C GLN A 400 17.08 9.87 -30.22
N CYS A 401 17.53 11.14 -30.19
CA CYS A 401 17.39 12.01 -29.01
C CYS A 401 15.93 12.33 -28.67
N TYR A 402 15.00 12.01 -29.58
CA TYR A 402 13.58 12.25 -29.43
C TYR A 402 12.82 10.93 -29.46
N PRO A 403 12.79 10.14 -28.37
CA PRO A 403 11.97 8.94 -28.27
C PRO A 403 10.51 9.30 -27.94
N ALA A 404 9.58 8.50 -28.47
CA ALA A 404 8.18 8.53 -28.04
C ALA A 404 8.04 7.66 -26.78
N ILE A 405 7.90 8.28 -25.62
CA ILE A 405 7.72 7.57 -24.35
C ILE A 405 6.27 7.06 -24.17
N PHE A 406 5.33 7.67 -24.90
CA PHE A 406 3.97 7.17 -25.09
C PHE A 406 3.46 7.55 -26.49
N SER A 407 2.72 6.66 -27.15
CA SER A 407 1.99 6.93 -28.39
C SER A 407 0.61 6.29 -28.35
N TYR A 408 -0.38 6.90 -29.01
CA TYR A 408 -1.69 6.31 -29.20
C TYR A 408 -2.37 6.85 -30.49
N PRO A 409 -3.03 5.98 -31.28
CA PRO A 409 -3.04 4.52 -31.20
C PRO A 409 -1.72 3.91 -31.66
N GLY A 410 -1.36 2.74 -31.12
CA GLY A 410 -0.18 1.99 -31.55
C GLY A 410 1.15 2.57 -31.08
N GLU A 411 2.20 2.33 -31.87
CA GLU A 411 3.56 2.80 -31.60
C GLU A 411 3.86 4.16 -32.27
N ARG A 412 5.11 4.62 -32.15
CA ARG A 412 5.60 5.87 -32.71
C ARG A 412 5.34 5.97 -34.23
N PRO A 413 4.68 7.03 -34.74
CA PRO A 413 4.48 7.23 -36.17
C PRO A 413 5.80 7.66 -36.87
N LEU A 414 6.58 6.68 -37.31
CA LEU A 414 7.93 6.86 -37.84
C LEU A 414 8.01 7.80 -39.06
N GLU A 415 7.02 7.76 -39.95
CA GLU A 415 6.97 8.60 -41.16
C GLU A 415 6.85 10.10 -40.85
N HIS A 416 6.24 10.44 -39.71
CA HIS A 416 6.07 11.81 -39.24
C HIS A 416 7.24 12.32 -38.39
N TRP A 417 8.12 11.42 -37.93
CA TRP A 417 9.13 11.74 -36.92
C TRP A 417 10.16 12.81 -37.33
N PRO A 418 10.69 12.83 -38.58
CA PRO A 418 11.60 13.89 -39.01
C PRO A 418 10.97 15.29 -38.90
N SER A 419 9.68 15.42 -39.23
CA SER A 419 8.93 16.67 -39.10
C SER A 419 8.69 17.05 -37.65
N VAL A 420 8.37 16.09 -36.77
CA VAL A 420 8.22 16.32 -35.32
C VAL A 420 9.53 16.82 -34.69
N VAL A 421 10.66 16.17 -34.96
CA VAL A 421 11.99 16.57 -34.46
C VAL A 421 12.39 17.94 -34.99
N SER A 422 12.18 18.20 -36.28
CA SER A 422 12.46 19.51 -36.90
C SER A 422 11.61 20.63 -36.29
N LEU A 423 10.33 20.38 -35.99
CA LEU A 423 9.44 21.35 -35.36
C LEU A 423 9.84 21.63 -33.91
N ILE A 424 10.25 20.62 -33.14
CA ILE A 424 10.74 20.80 -31.76
C ILE A 424 12.04 21.62 -31.75
N THR A 425 13.05 21.21 -32.54
CA THR A 425 14.36 21.87 -32.57
C THR A 425 14.28 23.31 -33.09
N SER A 426 13.50 23.56 -34.15
CA SER A 426 13.36 24.90 -34.75
C SER A 426 12.52 25.88 -33.92
N ASN A 427 11.72 25.39 -32.94
CA ASN A 427 10.82 26.21 -32.14
C ASN A 427 11.05 26.07 -30.62
N SER A 428 12.24 25.63 -30.21
CA SER A 428 12.59 25.37 -28.81
C SER A 428 12.28 26.54 -27.87
N SER A 429 12.53 27.78 -28.30
CA SER A 429 12.24 29.01 -27.55
C SER A 429 10.74 29.37 -27.44
N ALA A 430 9.94 28.97 -28.43
CA ALA A 430 8.48 29.12 -28.37
C ALA A 430 7.88 28.04 -27.44
N LEU A 431 8.36 26.80 -27.54
CA LEU A 431 7.92 25.69 -26.70
C LEU A 431 8.32 25.90 -25.23
N SER A 432 9.51 26.46 -24.95
CA SER A 432 9.94 26.81 -23.58
C SER A 432 9.13 27.95 -22.95
N SER A 433 8.37 28.71 -23.74
CA SER A 433 7.43 29.74 -23.26
C SER A 433 5.96 29.28 -23.33
N THR A 434 5.74 27.95 -23.27
CA THR A 434 4.43 27.26 -23.35
C THR A 434 3.59 27.63 -24.57
N ARG A 435 4.18 28.23 -25.60
CA ARG A 435 3.46 28.59 -26.81
C ARG A 435 3.31 27.36 -27.70
N ARG A 436 2.05 26.95 -27.91
CA ARG A 436 1.71 25.90 -28.86
C ARG A 436 2.25 26.25 -30.25
N VAL A 437 3.03 25.33 -30.82
CA VAL A 437 3.50 25.37 -32.21
C VAL A 437 2.46 24.67 -33.07
N TYR A 438 2.10 25.28 -34.20
CA TYR A 438 1.22 24.72 -35.22
C TYR A 438 1.94 24.69 -36.57
N PHE A 439 1.79 23.60 -37.31
CA PHE A 439 2.32 23.47 -38.66
C PHE A 439 1.40 22.60 -39.52
N PHE A 440 1.26 22.94 -40.81
CA PHE A 440 0.62 22.08 -41.80
C PHE A 440 1.61 21.83 -42.93
N ASP A 441 1.91 20.56 -43.17
CA ASP A 441 2.75 20.11 -44.29
C ASP A 441 1.85 19.94 -45.53
N PRO A 442 1.96 20.81 -46.56
CA PRO A 442 1.14 20.73 -47.76
C PRO A 442 1.68 19.73 -48.79
N SER A 443 2.77 19.01 -48.50
CA SER A 443 3.40 18.13 -49.49
C SER A 443 2.46 16.98 -49.87
N PRO A 444 2.36 16.60 -51.17
CA PRO A 444 1.44 15.55 -51.62
C PRO A 444 1.67 14.15 -51.03
N LYS A 445 2.80 13.96 -50.31
CA LYS A 445 3.15 12.70 -49.64
C LYS A 445 2.75 12.65 -48.17
N VAL A 446 2.57 13.81 -47.52
CA VAL A 446 2.36 13.89 -46.06
C VAL A 446 1.01 14.53 -45.72
N GLN A 447 0.69 15.68 -46.33
CA GLN A 447 -0.61 16.39 -46.21
C GLN A 447 -1.17 16.48 -44.77
N SER A 448 -0.34 16.71 -43.75
CA SER A 448 -0.71 16.53 -42.34
C SER A 448 -0.52 17.78 -41.49
N THR A 449 -1.41 17.98 -40.52
CA THR A 449 -1.28 19.04 -39.49
C THR A 449 -0.65 18.49 -38.22
N TYR A 450 0.26 19.28 -37.63
CA TYR A 450 0.95 19.04 -36.38
C TYR A 450 0.62 20.15 -35.37
N PHE A 451 0.39 19.78 -34.12
CA PHE A 451 0.41 20.69 -32.98
C PHE A 451 1.36 20.17 -31.93
N ILE A 452 2.21 21.03 -31.36
CA ILE A 452 3.20 20.66 -30.34
C ILE A 452 3.15 21.66 -29.19
N THR A 453 3.20 21.18 -27.95
CA THR A 453 3.40 22.01 -26.75
C THR A 453 4.40 21.34 -25.81
N SER A 454 5.10 22.13 -25.01
CA SER A 454 5.84 21.63 -23.84
C SER A 454 4.86 21.20 -22.75
N VAL A 455 5.20 20.15 -21.99
CA VAL A 455 4.39 19.56 -20.89
C VAL A 455 5.22 19.20 -19.64
N ASP A 456 6.52 19.47 -19.70
CA ASP A 456 7.49 19.46 -18.61
C ASP A 456 8.83 19.97 -19.16
N SER A 457 9.82 20.17 -18.29
CA SER A 457 11.21 20.20 -18.73
C SER A 457 11.53 18.95 -19.55
N ASN A 458 12.02 19.13 -20.77
CA ASN A 458 12.39 18.08 -21.73
C ASN A 458 11.24 17.18 -22.23
N VAL A 459 9.96 17.48 -21.99
CA VAL A 459 8.85 16.64 -22.49
C VAL A 459 7.83 17.46 -23.28
N TYR A 460 7.41 16.93 -24.42
CA TYR A 460 6.47 17.56 -25.35
C TYR A 460 5.27 16.65 -25.64
N CYS A 461 4.09 17.24 -25.78
CA CYS A 461 2.91 16.56 -26.33
C CYS A 461 2.72 16.97 -27.79
N VAL A 462 2.63 15.97 -28.66
CA VAL A 462 2.53 16.11 -30.11
C VAL A 462 1.21 15.50 -30.58
N VAL A 463 0.40 16.29 -31.29
CA VAL A 463 -0.86 15.87 -31.92
C VAL A 463 -0.71 15.95 -33.43
N ILE A 464 -1.01 14.85 -34.13
CA ILE A 464 -0.85 14.72 -35.58
C ILE A 464 -2.19 14.35 -36.21
N PHE A 465 -2.63 15.15 -37.18
CA PHE A 465 -3.80 14.89 -38.02
C PHE A 465 -3.31 14.42 -39.40
N THR A 466 -3.34 13.11 -39.63
CA THR A 466 -2.87 12.48 -40.86
C THR A 466 -3.78 12.80 -42.05
N GLN A 467 -3.20 13.26 -43.17
CA GLN A 467 -3.93 13.61 -44.41
C GLN A 467 -5.06 14.65 -44.24
N GLN A 468 -4.98 15.47 -43.18
CA GLN A 468 -5.99 16.46 -42.82
C GLN A 468 -5.36 17.80 -42.49
N LYS A 469 -5.96 18.88 -43.02
CA LYS A 469 -5.64 20.25 -42.64
C LYS A 469 -6.58 20.71 -41.52
N ARG A 470 -6.04 21.09 -40.37
CA ARG A 470 -6.78 21.77 -39.28
C ARG A 470 -6.44 23.28 -39.27
N GLN A 471 -7.06 24.03 -38.35
CA GLN A 471 -6.73 25.45 -38.10
C GLN A 471 -5.90 25.59 -36.82
N GLU A 472 -5.08 26.63 -36.70
CA GLU A 472 -4.22 26.87 -35.52
C GLU A 472 -5.02 27.06 -34.22
N ASN A 473 -6.23 27.61 -34.34
CA ASN A 473 -7.20 27.90 -33.29
C ASN A 473 -8.27 26.81 -33.14
N ASP A 474 -7.97 25.55 -33.49
CA ASP A 474 -8.88 24.42 -33.33
C ASP A 474 -9.24 24.20 -31.84
N GLN A 475 -10.50 24.50 -31.49
CA GLN A 475 -10.94 24.46 -30.10
C GLN A 475 -10.81 23.07 -29.47
N ALA A 476 -11.05 21.99 -30.23
CA ALA A 476 -10.91 20.63 -29.69
C ALA A 476 -9.46 20.31 -29.31
N VAL A 477 -8.49 20.89 -30.04
CA VAL A 477 -7.05 20.78 -29.74
C VAL A 477 -6.66 21.67 -28.56
N ILE A 478 -7.23 22.88 -28.47
CA ILE A 478 -7.02 23.79 -27.32
C ILE A 478 -7.52 23.13 -26.02
N ASP A 479 -8.76 22.64 -26.01
CA ASP A 479 -9.37 21.97 -24.86
C ASP A 479 -8.62 20.68 -24.48
N PHE A 480 -8.10 19.96 -25.48
CA PHE A 480 -7.27 18.77 -25.26
C PHE A 480 -5.95 19.10 -24.57
N PHE A 481 -5.23 20.13 -25.00
CA PHE A 481 -4.00 20.54 -24.33
C PHE A 481 -4.27 21.07 -22.92
N ALA A 482 -5.29 21.91 -22.71
CA ALA A 482 -5.67 22.37 -21.37
C ALA A 482 -6.04 21.22 -20.42
N SER A 483 -6.69 20.16 -20.92
CA SER A 483 -7.07 18.99 -20.12
C SER A 483 -5.94 17.99 -19.89
N SER A 484 -5.04 17.81 -20.87
CA SER A 484 -3.99 16.75 -20.87
C SER A 484 -2.60 17.23 -20.49
N CYS A 485 -2.36 18.54 -20.52
CA CYS A 485 -1.09 19.19 -20.19
C CYS A 485 -1.34 20.17 -19.02
N PRO A 486 -1.56 19.66 -17.79
CA PRO A 486 -2.11 20.43 -16.67
C PRO A 486 -1.14 21.46 -16.04
N ASP A 487 -0.03 21.83 -16.69
CA ASP A 487 0.96 22.74 -16.09
C ASP A 487 0.40 24.14 -15.79
N GLU A 488 -0.55 24.63 -16.60
CA GLU A 488 -1.33 25.85 -16.29
C GLU A 488 -2.08 25.75 -14.94
N ARG A 489 -2.48 24.54 -14.52
CA ARG A 489 -3.19 24.27 -13.25
C ARG A 489 -2.25 23.99 -12.07
N PHE A 490 -0.97 23.68 -12.30
CA PHE A 490 0.03 23.62 -11.22
C PHE A 490 0.47 25.02 -10.78
N ALA A 491 0.48 25.99 -11.71
CA ALA A 491 0.68 27.40 -11.42
C ALA A 491 -0.43 28.01 -10.55
N ASN A 492 -1.67 27.49 -10.59
CA ASN A 492 -2.76 28.00 -9.75
C ASN A 492 -3.28 26.97 -8.73
N PRO A 493 -2.71 26.94 -7.50
CA PRO A 493 -3.18 26.12 -6.39
C PRO A 493 -4.67 26.23 -6.06
N LYS A 494 -5.31 27.35 -6.37
CA LYS A 494 -6.76 27.51 -6.24
C LYS A 494 -7.52 26.68 -7.28
N GLU A 495 -7.09 26.68 -8.54
CA GLU A 495 -7.71 25.87 -9.59
C GLU A 495 -7.51 24.38 -9.35
N LEU A 496 -6.36 23.96 -8.82
CA LEU A 496 -6.14 22.57 -8.42
C LEU A 496 -7.08 22.15 -7.27
N LEU A 497 -7.26 23.02 -6.27
CA LEU A 497 -8.17 22.79 -5.14
C LEU A 497 -9.65 22.85 -5.56
N ASP A 498 -10.03 23.78 -6.43
CA ASP A 498 -11.37 23.90 -6.99
C ASP A 498 -11.70 22.71 -7.89
N HIS A 499 -10.76 22.22 -8.70
CA HIS A 499 -10.93 21.03 -9.54
C HIS A 499 -11.08 19.76 -8.68
N TYR A 500 -10.23 19.59 -7.66
CA TYR A 500 -10.35 18.49 -6.69
C TYR A 500 -11.70 18.55 -5.94
N THR A 501 -12.11 19.74 -5.52
CA THR A 501 -13.41 19.96 -4.85
C THR A 501 -14.58 19.69 -5.80
N ALA A 502 -14.50 20.11 -7.06
CA ALA A 502 -15.50 19.83 -8.09
C ALA A 502 -15.60 18.34 -8.42
N GLN A 503 -14.47 17.62 -8.52
CA GLN A 503 -14.45 16.16 -8.66
C GLN A 503 -15.10 15.46 -7.46
N GLN A 504 -14.80 15.88 -6.23
CA GLN A 504 -15.46 15.35 -5.03
C GLN A 504 -16.95 15.68 -5.02
N HIS A 505 -17.35 16.91 -5.38
CA HIS A 505 -18.75 17.32 -5.46
C HIS A 505 -19.52 16.59 -6.57
N MET A 506 -18.92 16.28 -7.72
CA MET A 506 -19.52 15.39 -8.72
C MET A 506 -19.70 13.97 -8.18
N HIS A 507 -18.70 13.42 -7.47
CA HIS A 507 -18.82 12.12 -6.83
C HIS A 507 -19.85 12.06 -5.68
N VAL A 508 -20.13 13.19 -5.02
CA VAL A 508 -21.19 13.31 -4.00
C VAL A 508 -22.56 13.56 -4.63
N ALA A 509 -22.64 14.35 -5.72
CA ALA A 509 -23.88 14.59 -6.46
C ALA A 509 -24.37 13.35 -7.24
N CYS A 510 -23.46 12.45 -7.65
CA CYS A 510 -23.84 11.13 -8.18
C CYS A 510 -24.48 10.25 -7.09
N ARG A 511 -24.00 10.36 -5.84
CA ARG A 511 -24.46 9.58 -4.67
C ARG A 511 -25.78 10.06 -4.06
N CYS A 512 -26.01 11.37 -4.02
CA CYS A 512 -27.20 11.95 -3.40
C CYS A 512 -28.33 12.16 -4.41
N GLY A 513 -29.09 11.11 -4.69
CA GLY A 513 -30.30 11.14 -5.51
C GLY A 513 -31.53 11.80 -4.85
N GLU A 514 -31.35 12.87 -4.07
CA GLU A 514 -32.43 13.60 -3.40
C GLU A 514 -32.41 15.11 -3.70
N ARG A 515 -33.60 15.71 -3.76
CA ARG A 515 -33.81 17.10 -4.18
C ARG A 515 -33.32 18.09 -3.12
N PHE A 516 -32.25 18.82 -3.41
CA PHE A 516 -32.00 20.10 -2.72
C PHE A 516 -32.73 21.25 -3.42
N VAL A 517 -33.81 21.72 -2.79
CA VAL A 517 -34.48 22.98 -3.15
C VAL A 517 -33.82 24.10 -2.32
N GLY A 518 -32.98 24.94 -2.95
CA GLY A 518 -32.23 25.98 -2.22
C GLY A 518 -31.33 26.87 -3.07
N SER A 519 -31.93 27.89 -3.68
CA SER A 519 -31.32 29.15 -4.19
C SER A 519 -29.81 29.20 -4.53
N SER A 520 -29.48 29.03 -5.81
CA SER A 520 -28.47 29.85 -6.48
C SER A 520 -28.72 29.89 -8.00
N ALA A 521 -29.00 31.07 -8.54
CA ALA A 521 -29.44 31.23 -9.93
C ALA A 521 -28.35 30.93 -10.98
N THR A 522 -27.07 30.92 -10.59
CA THR A 522 -25.94 30.72 -11.50
C THR A 522 -25.68 29.25 -11.86
N ALA A 523 -26.03 28.30 -10.98
CA ALA A 523 -25.83 26.87 -11.26
C ALA A 523 -26.80 26.33 -12.33
N SER A 524 -28.00 26.89 -12.43
CA SER A 524 -29.05 26.42 -13.35
C SER A 524 -28.72 26.68 -14.83
N ALA A 525 -27.97 27.75 -15.13
CA ALA A 525 -27.59 28.10 -16.51
C ALA A 525 -26.54 27.13 -17.08
N ALA A 526 -25.51 26.78 -16.30
CA ALA A 526 -24.47 25.84 -16.70
C ALA A 526 -25.04 24.41 -16.87
N LEU A 527 -25.96 23.99 -15.99
CA LEU A 527 -26.59 22.68 -16.08
C LEU A 527 -27.45 22.54 -17.35
N LYS A 528 -28.15 23.62 -17.76
CA LYS A 528 -29.01 23.61 -18.94
C LYS A 528 -28.22 23.54 -20.25
N ALA A 529 -27.14 24.33 -20.37
CA ALA A 529 -26.23 24.27 -21.51
C ALA A 529 -25.54 22.90 -21.69
N HIS A 530 -25.27 22.19 -20.58
CA HIS A 530 -24.69 20.84 -20.65
C HIS A 530 -25.73 19.76 -21.00
N HIS A 531 -27.01 19.95 -20.63
CA HIS A 531 -28.07 18.99 -20.92
C HIS A 531 -28.49 18.98 -22.39
N GLU A 532 -28.51 20.14 -23.04
CA GLU A 532 -28.91 20.28 -24.46
C GLU A 532 -27.83 19.75 -25.45
N ALA A 533 -26.63 19.41 -24.96
CA ALA A 533 -25.52 18.89 -25.77
C ALA A 533 -25.33 17.35 -25.72
N ASN A 534 -26.13 16.62 -24.93
CA ASN A 534 -25.95 15.17 -24.69
C ASN A 534 -27.30 14.40 -24.73
N GLU A 535 -28.11 14.59 -25.77
CA GLU A 535 -29.28 13.74 -26.08
C GLU A 535 -28.87 12.42 -26.78
N GLU A 536 -27.89 11.71 -26.24
CA GLU A 536 -27.59 10.31 -26.58
C GLU A 536 -26.66 9.68 -25.53
N HIS A 537 -27.21 9.16 -24.42
CA HIS A 537 -26.72 8.03 -23.59
C HIS A 537 -27.47 8.00 -22.23
N LYS A 538 -28.14 6.87 -21.90
CA LYS A 538 -28.78 6.67 -20.58
C LYS A 538 -27.76 6.17 -19.54
N PRO A 539 -27.83 6.61 -18.26
CA PRO A 539 -26.84 6.24 -17.24
C PRO A 539 -27.14 4.88 -16.58
N GLN A 540 -26.09 4.08 -16.37
CA GLN A 540 -26.13 2.89 -15.51
C GLN A 540 -25.80 3.26 -14.05
N LYS A 541 -26.51 2.69 -13.08
CA LYS A 541 -26.29 2.89 -11.63
C LYS A 541 -25.56 1.70 -11.00
N GLY A 542 -24.60 1.98 -10.12
CA GLY A 542 -23.86 0.95 -9.38
C GLY A 542 -22.63 1.51 -8.65
N GLU A 543 -22.85 2.38 -7.67
CA GLU A 543 -21.75 3.13 -7.04
C GLU A 543 -20.90 2.28 -6.09
N LYS A 544 -19.60 2.22 -6.40
CA LYS A 544 -18.60 1.60 -5.53
C LYS A 544 -18.05 2.61 -4.52
N ALA A 545 -17.68 2.13 -3.34
CA ALA A 545 -16.89 2.90 -2.39
C ALA A 545 -15.51 3.22 -3.01
N GLN A 546 -15.07 4.47 -2.90
CA GLN A 546 -13.79 4.91 -3.45
C GLN A 546 -12.64 4.43 -2.57
N SER A 547 -11.93 3.40 -3.03
CA SER A 547 -10.55 3.15 -2.59
C SER A 547 -9.62 3.97 -3.49
N CYS A 548 -9.34 5.21 -3.08
CA CYS A 548 -8.43 6.10 -3.80
C CYS A 548 -7.01 5.53 -3.84
N THR A 549 -6.47 5.38 -5.04
CA THR A 549 -5.03 5.54 -5.31
C THR A 549 -4.11 4.49 -4.62
N ILE A 550 -4.37 3.20 -4.82
CA ILE A 550 -3.49 2.08 -4.34
C ILE A 550 -2.91 1.21 -5.48
N CYS A 551 -3.62 1.01 -6.59
CA CYS A 551 -3.24 0.02 -7.62
C CYS A 551 -2.42 0.59 -8.78
N LEU A 552 -1.21 1.10 -8.51
CA LEU A 552 -0.15 1.13 -9.54
C LEU A 552 1.23 0.67 -9.06
N HIS A 553 1.59 0.78 -7.76
CA HIS A 553 3.02 0.70 -7.38
C HIS A 553 3.49 -0.04 -6.12
N VAL A 554 2.61 -0.63 -5.29
CA VAL A 554 3.09 -1.15 -3.98
C VAL A 554 3.67 -2.58 -4.01
N TYR A 555 3.46 -3.36 -5.09
CA TYR A 555 3.94 -4.76 -5.15
C TYR A 555 5.00 -5.04 -6.24
N TYR A 556 4.77 -4.63 -7.49
CA TYR A 556 5.65 -5.07 -8.60
C TYR A 556 7.01 -4.39 -8.62
N LEU A 557 7.10 -3.09 -8.33
CA LEU A 557 8.39 -2.38 -8.48
C LEU A 557 9.39 -2.58 -7.36
N ARG A 558 8.97 -2.94 -6.14
CA ARG A 558 9.96 -3.19 -5.08
C ARG A 558 10.73 -4.49 -5.37
N SER A 559 10.02 -5.52 -5.79
CA SER A 559 10.60 -6.81 -6.22
C SER A 559 11.59 -6.64 -7.37
N ASP A 560 11.16 -6.01 -8.46
CA ASP A 560 12.01 -5.91 -9.66
C ASP A 560 13.15 -4.89 -9.48
N LEU A 561 12.97 -3.82 -8.68
CA LEU A 561 14.05 -2.90 -8.36
C LEU A 561 15.13 -3.55 -7.49
N ASP A 562 14.75 -4.27 -6.42
CA ASP A 562 15.70 -4.99 -5.56
C ASP A 562 16.42 -6.10 -6.35
N LYS A 563 15.74 -6.72 -7.32
CA LYS A 563 16.32 -7.71 -8.23
C LYS A 563 17.35 -7.08 -9.18
N HIS A 564 17.01 -5.96 -9.83
CA HIS A 564 17.92 -5.29 -10.77
C HIS A 564 19.09 -4.57 -10.07
N LEU A 565 18.96 -4.16 -8.81
CA LEU A 565 20.10 -3.71 -7.98
C LEU A 565 21.08 -4.84 -7.64
N LYS A 566 20.59 -6.08 -7.49
CA LYS A 566 21.40 -7.26 -7.19
C LYS A 566 22.05 -7.90 -8.42
N GLU A 567 21.33 -8.02 -9.52
CA GLU A 567 21.79 -8.75 -10.72
C GLU A 567 23.00 -8.10 -11.42
N SER A 568 23.28 -6.82 -11.14
CA SER A 568 24.33 -6.05 -11.83
C SER A 568 25.36 -5.40 -10.90
N GLY A 569 25.47 -5.92 -9.67
CA GLY A 569 26.69 -5.81 -8.85
C GLY A 569 26.82 -4.55 -8.00
N HIS A 570 25.74 -3.84 -7.70
CA HIS A 570 25.80 -2.60 -6.91
C HIS A 570 25.83 -2.77 -5.38
N ASP A 571 25.82 -4.02 -4.89
CA ASP A 571 25.85 -4.34 -3.45
C ASP A 571 27.22 -4.07 -2.78
N VAL A 572 28.29 -3.88 -3.56
CA VAL A 572 29.64 -3.60 -3.02
C VAL A 572 29.87 -2.09 -2.80
N LEU A 573 29.27 -1.22 -3.63
CA LEU A 573 29.53 0.23 -3.57
C LEU A 573 28.83 0.94 -2.40
N MET A 574 27.63 0.52 -2.00
CA MET A 574 26.91 1.16 -0.87
C MET A 574 27.46 0.78 0.52
N THR A 575 28.26 -0.29 0.63
CA THR A 575 28.90 -0.68 1.90
C THR A 575 30.36 -0.25 1.96
N GLU A 576 31.12 -0.31 0.86
CA GLU A 576 32.53 0.10 0.86
C GLU A 576 32.72 1.64 0.83
N MET A 577 31.79 2.42 0.27
CA MET A 577 31.83 3.89 0.35
C MET A 577 31.72 4.42 1.79
N PHE A 578 31.21 3.62 2.75
CA PHE A 578 31.20 3.97 4.17
C PHE A 578 32.41 3.43 4.96
N ALA A 579 33.26 2.58 4.36
CA ALA A 579 34.39 1.95 5.04
C ALA A 579 35.77 2.45 4.59
N ALA A 580 35.88 3.02 3.38
CA ALA A 580 37.16 3.32 2.75
C ALA A 580 37.49 4.83 2.61
N ASN A 581 37.48 5.59 3.71
CA ASN A 581 38.12 6.92 3.74
C ASN A 581 38.98 7.17 5.00
N ASN A 582 39.77 6.17 5.39
CA ASN A 582 40.81 6.33 6.41
C ASN A 582 42.02 5.40 6.17
N LYS A 583 42.66 5.54 4.99
CA LYS A 583 44.05 5.11 4.72
C LYS A 583 44.54 5.68 3.39
N ALA A 584 45.65 6.40 3.41
CA ALA A 584 46.36 6.81 2.20
C ALA A 584 46.90 5.55 1.46
N PRO A 585 46.67 5.39 0.15
CA PRO A 585 47.19 4.26 -0.60
C PRO A 585 48.70 4.43 -0.87
N LYS A 586 49.46 3.36 -0.64
CA LYS A 586 50.84 3.24 -1.14
C LYS A 586 50.83 3.00 -2.65
N GLU A 587 51.77 3.61 -3.36
CA GLU A 587 51.97 3.39 -4.80
C GLU A 587 52.28 1.92 -5.14
N GLN A 588 51.67 1.40 -6.22
CA GLN A 588 52.30 0.39 -7.07
C GLN A 588 52.01 0.71 -8.56
N LYS A 589 53.08 0.85 -9.35
CA LYS A 589 53.03 1.11 -10.80
C LYS A 589 52.73 -0.16 -11.62
N PRO A 590 52.24 -0.03 -12.86
CA PRO A 590 51.82 -1.17 -13.68
C PRO A 590 52.85 -1.61 -14.74
N LYS A 591 52.56 -2.79 -15.34
CA LYS A 591 53.02 -3.36 -16.63
C LYS A 591 54.40 -4.04 -16.71
N GLY A 592 54.35 -5.25 -17.27
CA GLY A 592 54.96 -5.51 -18.59
C GLY A 592 56.31 -6.24 -18.61
N LYS A 593 56.35 -7.41 -19.25
CA LYS A 593 57.60 -8.02 -19.75
C LYS A 593 58.05 -7.26 -21.01
N GLY A 594 59.24 -6.67 -21.01
CA GLY A 594 59.85 -6.04 -22.19
C GLY A 594 61.28 -5.57 -21.89
N LYS A 595 62.27 -6.12 -22.62
CA LYS A 595 63.72 -6.02 -22.37
C LYS A 595 64.35 -4.63 -22.62
N ASN A 596 65.51 -4.43 -21.98
CA ASN A 596 66.71 -3.64 -22.37
C ASN A 596 66.94 -2.19 -21.87
N ALA A 597 68.08 -2.05 -21.17
CA ALA A 597 69.15 -1.03 -21.27
C ALA A 597 69.00 0.44 -20.76
N ASP A 598 69.80 0.71 -19.71
CA ASP A 598 70.72 1.86 -19.47
C ASP A 598 70.29 3.34 -19.29
N LYS A 599 70.82 3.89 -18.17
CA LYS A 599 71.36 5.25 -17.90
C LYS A 599 70.46 6.50 -17.67
N ALA A 600 70.42 6.89 -16.39
CA ALA A 600 70.95 8.15 -15.82
C ALA A 600 70.14 9.49 -15.79
N ALA A 601 69.89 9.92 -14.53
CA ALA A 601 70.17 11.26 -13.93
C ALA A 601 69.15 12.44 -13.96
N ALA A 602 69.06 13.06 -12.76
CA ALA A 602 68.89 14.49 -12.41
C ALA A 602 67.49 15.20 -12.40
N ASP A 603 67.12 15.63 -11.17
CA ASP A 603 66.65 16.96 -10.70
C ASP A 603 65.45 17.72 -11.32
N GLY A 604 64.73 18.48 -10.45
CA GLY A 604 64.17 19.80 -10.86
C GLY A 604 62.74 20.21 -10.45
N ALA A 605 62.53 20.53 -9.17
CA ALA A 605 61.71 21.63 -8.61
C ALA A 605 60.40 22.22 -9.27
N SER A 606 59.41 22.41 -8.39
CA SER A 606 58.59 23.62 -8.14
C SER A 606 57.48 24.15 -9.11
N SER A 607 56.26 24.08 -8.56
CA SER A 607 55.35 25.23 -8.26
C SER A 607 54.36 25.84 -9.27
N SER A 608 53.23 26.26 -8.66
CA SER A 608 52.38 27.45 -8.91
C SER A 608 51.17 27.39 -9.86
N THR A 609 49.99 27.38 -9.20
CA THR A 609 48.86 28.33 -9.35
C THR A 609 47.99 28.40 -10.62
N ALA A 610 46.70 28.13 -10.35
CA ALA A 610 45.54 29.00 -10.60
C ALA A 610 44.81 29.00 -11.97
N ALA A 611 43.51 28.74 -11.84
CA ALA A 611 42.36 29.36 -12.52
C ALA A 611 42.29 29.30 -14.06
N ALA A 612 41.27 28.60 -14.56
CA ALA A 612 40.78 28.74 -15.92
C ALA A 612 39.24 28.72 -15.96
N ALA A 613 38.70 29.66 -16.73
CA ALA A 613 37.35 29.69 -17.29
C ALA A 613 37.39 30.68 -18.47
N PRO A 614 36.48 30.62 -19.46
CA PRO A 614 35.75 29.44 -19.98
C PRO A 614 35.72 29.44 -21.54
N VAL A 615 34.73 28.69 -22.09
CA VAL A 615 34.08 28.83 -23.42
C VAL A 615 34.73 28.14 -24.65
N ALA A 616 33.83 27.56 -25.45
CA ALA A 616 33.74 27.61 -26.92
C ALA A 616 34.22 26.41 -27.78
N ALA A 617 33.21 25.68 -28.25
CA ALA A 617 32.83 25.62 -29.68
C ALA A 617 33.53 24.65 -30.66
N ALA A 618 32.71 23.65 -31.05
CA ALA A 618 32.18 23.46 -32.41
C ALA A 618 32.99 22.76 -33.53
N ALA A 619 32.19 22.15 -34.42
CA ALA A 619 32.47 21.81 -35.83
C ALA A 619 33.48 20.66 -36.13
N ALA A 620 33.37 19.91 -37.23
CA ALA A 620 32.24 19.62 -38.14
C ALA A 620 32.60 18.47 -39.12
N ALA A 621 31.58 17.88 -39.76
CA ALA A 621 31.55 17.33 -41.13
C ALA A 621 32.59 16.28 -41.63
N ALA A 622 32.11 15.17 -42.23
CA ALA A 622 31.98 15.00 -43.71
C ALA A 622 31.97 13.53 -44.22
N ALA A 623 31.16 13.26 -45.27
CA ALA A 623 31.31 12.29 -46.39
C ALA A 623 31.78 10.81 -46.14
N VAL A 624 31.09 9.68 -46.41
CA VAL A 624 30.18 9.24 -47.53
C VAL A 624 30.89 9.19 -48.90
N PRO A 625 30.75 8.20 -49.85
CA PRO A 625 30.07 6.86 -49.90
C PRO A 625 30.88 5.69 -50.62
N VAL A 626 30.20 4.58 -51.00
CA VAL A 626 30.55 3.53 -52.03
C VAL A 626 31.55 2.44 -51.54
N ALA A 627 31.56 1.11 -51.87
CA ALA A 627 30.85 0.15 -52.76
C ALA A 627 30.95 -1.31 -52.18
N VAL A 628 30.57 -2.48 -52.78
CA VAL A 628 29.44 -3.01 -53.61
C VAL A 628 29.66 -4.55 -53.81
N ALA A 629 28.57 -5.36 -53.85
CA ALA A 629 28.48 -6.79 -54.30
C ALA A 629 29.20 -7.91 -53.49
N ALA A 630 28.93 -9.22 -53.63
CA ALA A 630 27.73 -10.07 -53.89
C ALA A 630 28.18 -11.57 -53.96
N VAL A 631 27.23 -12.51 -54.23
CA VAL A 631 27.43 -13.96 -54.56
C VAL A 631 27.63 -14.94 -53.36
N ALA A 632 27.13 -16.20 -53.32
CA ALA A 632 25.82 -16.83 -53.64
C ALA A 632 25.84 -18.36 -53.30
N SER A 633 24.64 -19.00 -53.23
CA SER A 633 24.38 -20.47 -53.27
C SER A 633 24.78 -21.30 -52.01
N ALA A 634 24.20 -22.46 -51.67
CA ALA A 634 22.99 -23.24 -52.05
C ALA A 634 22.79 -24.31 -50.93
N ALA A 635 21.61 -24.67 -50.40
CA ALA A 635 20.33 -25.19 -50.93
C ALA A 635 20.26 -26.73 -51.12
N ALA A 636 19.42 -27.40 -50.28
CA ALA A 636 18.66 -28.66 -50.49
C ALA A 636 17.91 -29.00 -49.16
N SER A 637 16.57 -29.03 -49.01
CA SER A 637 15.50 -29.89 -49.59
C SER A 637 15.59 -31.36 -49.12
N SER A 638 14.54 -32.11 -48.75
CA SER A 638 13.10 -32.18 -49.13
C SER A 638 12.34 -33.10 -48.12
N SER A 639 11.04 -33.39 -48.12
CA SER A 639 9.77 -32.76 -48.58
C SER A 639 8.58 -33.51 -47.94
N ASP A 640 7.38 -32.91 -47.95
CA ASP A 640 6.05 -33.53 -48.22
C ASP A 640 4.89 -32.93 -47.39
N ALA A 641 3.71 -32.86 -48.02
CA ALA A 641 2.44 -32.30 -47.55
C ALA A 641 1.29 -32.92 -48.39
N PRO A 642 -0.01 -32.55 -48.27
CA PRO A 642 -0.72 -31.81 -47.21
C PRO A 642 -1.98 -32.55 -46.69
N ALA A 643 -2.62 -32.06 -45.62
CA ALA A 643 -4.04 -32.32 -45.34
C ALA A 643 -4.67 -31.18 -44.52
N ALA A 644 -5.89 -30.77 -44.88
CA ALA A 644 -6.60 -29.67 -44.23
C ALA A 644 -7.77 -30.17 -43.38
N ALA A 645 -7.89 -29.64 -42.16
CA ALA A 645 -9.13 -29.59 -41.39
C ALA A 645 -9.03 -28.44 -40.37
N GLY A 646 -10.06 -27.62 -40.25
CA GLY A 646 -10.05 -26.47 -39.35
C GLY A 646 -10.18 -26.87 -37.89
N ALA A 647 -9.35 -26.28 -37.02
CA ALA A 647 -9.55 -26.26 -35.58
C ALA A 647 -9.63 -24.81 -35.11
N ALA A 648 -10.62 -24.50 -34.27
CA ALA A 648 -10.85 -23.14 -33.78
C ALA A 648 -9.67 -22.64 -32.95
N THR A 649 -9.36 -21.35 -33.08
CA THR A 649 -8.39 -20.66 -32.22
C THR A 649 -8.84 -20.71 -30.77
N THR A 650 -8.11 -21.45 -29.94
CA THR A 650 -8.26 -21.37 -28.48
C THR A 650 -7.82 -19.99 -28.00
N GLU A 651 -8.74 -19.22 -27.44
CA GLU A 651 -8.42 -17.97 -26.74
C GLU A 651 -7.53 -18.26 -25.53
N ASN A 652 -6.54 -17.40 -25.28
CA ASN A 652 -5.67 -17.52 -24.11
C ASN A 652 -6.47 -17.22 -22.83
N ALA A 653 -6.92 -18.28 -22.15
CA ALA A 653 -7.44 -18.18 -20.79
C ALA A 653 -6.34 -17.66 -19.84
N GLY A 654 -6.68 -16.70 -18.99
CA GLY A 654 -5.75 -16.12 -18.02
C GLY A 654 -5.20 -17.16 -17.04
N GLU A 655 -3.94 -17.00 -16.63
CA GLU A 655 -3.28 -17.89 -15.69
C GLU A 655 -3.96 -17.84 -14.30
N GLN A 656 -4.25 -19.00 -13.71
CA GLN A 656 -4.87 -19.09 -12.39
C GLN A 656 -3.80 -19.04 -11.29
N VAL A 657 -4.04 -18.26 -10.24
CA VAL A 657 -3.13 -18.14 -9.08
C VAL A 657 -3.84 -18.67 -7.84
N VAL A 658 -3.25 -19.69 -7.21
CA VAL A 658 -3.76 -20.29 -5.97
C VAL A 658 -2.63 -20.48 -4.98
N THR A 659 -2.70 -19.74 -3.87
CA THR A 659 -1.75 -19.73 -2.76
C THR A 659 -2.50 -19.74 -1.42
N PRO A 660 -1.83 -19.98 -0.27
CA PRO A 660 -2.49 -19.90 1.04
C PRO A 660 -3.16 -18.56 1.38
N TRP A 661 -2.85 -17.48 0.63
CA TRP A 661 -3.35 -16.12 0.89
C TRP A 661 -4.23 -15.54 -0.23
N GLU A 662 -4.01 -15.96 -1.48
CA GLU A 662 -4.71 -15.43 -2.66
C GLU A 662 -5.21 -16.56 -3.56
N VAL A 663 -6.45 -16.40 -4.02
CA VAL A 663 -7.10 -17.22 -5.06
C VAL A 663 -7.65 -16.26 -6.10
N ASN A 664 -7.13 -16.33 -7.32
CA ASN A 664 -7.51 -15.47 -8.43
C ASN A 664 -7.57 -16.30 -9.72
N ALA A 665 -8.75 -16.37 -10.33
CA ALA A 665 -8.97 -17.12 -11.56
C ALA A 665 -10.06 -16.45 -12.43
N ALA A 666 -9.67 -16.01 -13.62
CA ALA A 666 -10.57 -15.38 -14.57
C ALA A 666 -11.54 -16.43 -15.17
N GLY A 667 -12.78 -16.44 -14.66
CA GLY A 667 -13.81 -17.42 -15.03
C GLY A 667 -14.11 -18.46 -13.94
N GLY A 668 -13.41 -18.43 -12.81
CA GLY A 668 -13.49 -19.45 -11.75
C GLY A 668 -12.31 -20.43 -11.80
N VAL A 669 -12.12 -21.19 -10.73
CA VAL A 669 -10.94 -22.03 -10.52
C VAL A 669 -11.07 -23.37 -11.26
N ASP A 670 -10.08 -23.70 -12.10
CA ASP A 670 -9.96 -25.02 -12.72
C ASP A 670 -9.32 -26.01 -11.74
N TYR A 671 -10.19 -26.73 -11.03
CA TYR A 671 -9.81 -27.74 -10.05
C TYR A 671 -9.12 -28.96 -10.67
N GLN A 672 -9.34 -29.29 -11.94
CA GLN A 672 -8.68 -30.42 -12.60
C GLN A 672 -7.24 -30.06 -13.00
N LYS A 673 -7.04 -28.81 -13.45
CA LYS A 673 -5.71 -28.24 -13.66
C LYS A 673 -4.95 -28.14 -12.33
N LEU A 674 -5.58 -27.72 -11.23
CA LEU A 674 -4.94 -27.70 -9.90
C LEU A 674 -4.48 -29.08 -9.42
N ILE A 675 -5.27 -30.15 -9.63
CA ILE A 675 -4.83 -31.53 -9.32
C ILE A 675 -3.50 -31.84 -10.00
N THR A 676 -3.39 -31.47 -11.27
CA THR A 676 -2.20 -31.70 -12.09
C THR A 676 -1.01 -30.84 -11.65
N GLU A 677 -1.22 -29.54 -11.42
CA GLU A 677 -0.17 -28.58 -11.02
C GLU A 677 0.39 -28.88 -9.62
N PHE A 678 -0.48 -29.23 -8.68
CA PHE A 678 -0.07 -29.56 -7.31
C PHE A 678 0.41 -31.03 -7.23
N GLY A 679 0.05 -31.87 -8.21
CA GLY A 679 0.39 -33.29 -8.25
C GLY A 679 -0.32 -34.07 -7.14
N SER A 680 -1.60 -33.79 -6.91
CA SER A 680 -2.49 -34.56 -6.03
C SER A 680 -3.31 -35.57 -6.84
N ASP A 681 -4.07 -36.43 -6.17
CA ASP A 681 -4.92 -37.44 -6.80
C ASP A 681 -6.39 -37.04 -6.72
N ALA A 682 -7.21 -37.39 -7.72
CA ALA A 682 -8.66 -37.14 -7.68
C ALA A 682 -9.38 -38.13 -6.72
N ILE A 683 -10.40 -37.68 -5.99
CA ILE A 683 -11.29 -38.57 -5.25
C ILE A 683 -12.26 -39.22 -6.24
N ASP A 684 -12.00 -40.46 -6.62
CA ASP A 684 -12.79 -41.22 -7.59
C ASP A 684 -13.93 -42.03 -6.94
N ALA A 685 -14.79 -42.63 -7.77
CA ALA A 685 -15.91 -43.45 -7.32
C ALA A 685 -15.46 -44.70 -6.51
N ASN A 686 -14.29 -45.26 -6.82
CA ASN A 686 -13.75 -46.42 -6.10
C ASN A 686 -13.35 -46.04 -4.67
N LEU A 687 -12.73 -44.88 -4.49
CA LEU A 687 -12.34 -44.33 -3.20
C LEU A 687 -13.55 -43.92 -2.37
N LEU A 688 -14.57 -43.32 -2.99
CA LEU A 688 -15.86 -43.04 -2.34
C LEU A 688 -16.51 -44.34 -1.82
N ALA A 689 -16.62 -45.37 -2.67
CA ALA A 689 -17.14 -46.69 -2.26
C ALA A 689 -16.28 -47.36 -1.17
N LYS A 690 -14.96 -47.14 -1.19
CA LYS A 690 -14.05 -47.60 -0.13
C LYS A 690 -14.32 -46.89 1.20
N ILE A 691 -14.49 -45.57 1.21
CA ILE A 691 -14.80 -44.80 2.42
C ILE A 691 -16.11 -45.30 3.05
N GLU A 692 -17.17 -45.47 2.25
CA GLU A 692 -18.47 -45.97 2.72
C GLU A 692 -18.38 -47.39 3.28
N ARG A 693 -17.71 -48.31 2.56
CA ARG A 693 -17.48 -49.70 3.02
C ARG A 693 -16.72 -49.76 4.34
N VAL A 694 -15.64 -48.99 4.45
CA VAL A 694 -14.69 -49.04 5.57
C VAL A 694 -15.27 -48.37 6.82
N THR A 695 -15.99 -47.27 6.66
CA THR A 695 -16.64 -46.55 7.78
C THR A 695 -17.99 -47.16 8.18
N LYS A 696 -18.65 -47.89 7.26
CA LYS A 696 -20.03 -48.38 7.40
C LYS A 696 -21.04 -47.25 7.70
N ARG A 697 -20.77 -46.05 7.19
CA ARG A 697 -21.61 -44.85 7.32
C ARG A 697 -21.84 -44.22 5.95
N PRO A 698 -23.01 -43.58 5.73
CA PRO A 698 -23.29 -42.91 4.47
C PRO A 698 -22.31 -41.77 4.22
N LEU A 699 -21.92 -41.59 2.96
CA LEU A 699 -21.01 -40.52 2.55
C LEU A 699 -21.60 -39.12 2.82
N HIS A 700 -20.77 -38.24 3.39
CA HIS A 700 -21.12 -36.83 3.57
C HIS A 700 -21.40 -36.15 2.20
N SER A 701 -22.36 -35.22 2.15
CA SER A 701 -22.76 -34.50 0.93
C SER A 701 -21.55 -33.91 0.18
N PHE A 702 -20.60 -33.33 0.90
CA PHE A 702 -19.38 -32.78 0.34
C PHE A 702 -18.48 -33.80 -0.40
N LEU A 703 -18.50 -35.09 -0.03
CA LEU A 703 -17.81 -36.14 -0.80
C LEU A 703 -18.64 -36.51 -2.04
N LYS A 704 -19.94 -36.78 -1.86
CA LYS A 704 -20.86 -37.16 -2.95
C LYS A 704 -20.90 -36.13 -4.09
N ARG A 705 -20.85 -34.84 -3.75
CA ARG A 705 -20.92 -33.71 -4.69
C ARG A 705 -19.56 -33.24 -5.22
N GLY A 706 -18.47 -33.93 -4.89
CA GLY A 706 -17.12 -33.52 -5.28
C GLY A 706 -16.77 -32.10 -4.81
N ILE A 707 -17.19 -31.73 -3.60
CA ILE A 707 -16.74 -30.50 -2.92
C ILE A 707 -15.39 -30.76 -2.29
N PHE A 708 -15.22 -31.91 -1.62
CA PHE A 708 -13.91 -32.51 -1.42
C PHE A 708 -13.64 -33.40 -2.63
N PHE A 709 -12.58 -33.09 -3.37
CA PHE A 709 -12.41 -33.53 -4.75
C PHE A 709 -11.02 -34.10 -5.08
N SER A 710 -10.01 -33.80 -4.27
CA SER A 710 -8.67 -34.37 -4.41
C SER A 710 -8.09 -34.79 -3.06
N HIS A 711 -7.07 -35.64 -3.08
CA HIS A 711 -6.45 -36.22 -1.90
C HIS A 711 -4.95 -36.45 -2.08
N ARG A 712 -4.29 -36.92 -1.01
CA ARG A 712 -2.96 -37.55 -1.04
C ARG A 712 -2.93 -38.73 -0.08
N ASP A 713 -2.45 -39.88 -0.52
CA ASP A 713 -2.27 -41.12 0.26
C ASP A 713 -3.54 -41.66 1.01
N LEU A 714 -4.74 -41.16 0.72
CA LEU A 714 -5.96 -41.55 1.43
C LEU A 714 -6.25 -43.05 1.32
N HIS A 715 -5.98 -43.67 0.16
CA HIS A 715 -6.06 -45.12 -0.02
C HIS A 715 -5.32 -45.88 1.08
N GLY A 716 -4.10 -45.47 1.39
CA GLY A 716 -3.23 -46.12 2.37
C GLY A 716 -3.66 -45.90 3.82
N VAL A 717 -4.24 -44.75 4.15
CA VAL A 717 -4.87 -44.54 5.48
C VAL A 717 -6.08 -45.47 5.63
N LEU A 718 -6.91 -45.58 4.60
CA LEU A 718 -8.05 -46.51 4.60
C LEU A 718 -7.61 -47.98 4.67
N ASP A 719 -6.53 -48.38 3.97
CA ASP A 719 -5.97 -49.75 4.05
C ASP A 719 -5.48 -50.11 5.44
N ARG A 720 -4.93 -49.13 6.18
CA ARG A 720 -4.45 -49.31 7.56
C ARG A 720 -5.61 -49.33 8.55
N TYR A 721 -6.59 -48.45 8.38
CA TYR A 721 -7.80 -48.45 9.20
C TYR A 721 -8.65 -49.73 9.01
N GLU A 722 -8.76 -50.26 7.78
CA GLU A 722 -9.44 -51.54 7.49
C GLU A 722 -8.73 -52.74 8.17
N LYS A 723 -7.45 -52.60 8.54
CA LYS A 723 -6.66 -53.55 9.34
C LYS A 723 -6.68 -53.27 10.85
N GLY A 724 -7.41 -52.25 11.30
CA GLY A 724 -7.49 -51.86 12.72
C GLY A 724 -6.36 -50.95 13.22
N GLU A 725 -5.46 -50.47 12.34
CA GLU A 725 -4.51 -49.41 12.73
C GLU A 725 -5.25 -48.07 12.92
N ARG A 726 -4.83 -47.29 13.91
CA ARG A 726 -5.40 -45.96 14.19
C ARG A 726 -4.62 -44.85 13.49
N PHE A 727 -5.34 -43.82 13.09
CA PHE A 727 -4.82 -42.54 12.62
C PHE A 727 -5.48 -41.41 13.42
N TYR A 728 -5.00 -40.17 13.27
CA TYR A 728 -5.64 -38.98 13.84
C TYR A 728 -5.92 -37.93 12.76
N LEU A 729 -6.90 -37.07 13.03
CA LEU A 729 -7.21 -35.93 12.18
C LEU A 729 -6.44 -34.70 12.65
N TYR A 730 -6.02 -33.86 11.70
CA TYR A 730 -5.47 -32.53 11.96
C TYR A 730 -6.11 -31.52 11.01
N THR A 731 -6.59 -30.40 11.54
CA THR A 731 -6.96 -29.23 10.74
C THR A 731 -6.59 -27.96 11.50
N GLY A 732 -6.83 -26.77 10.92
CA GLY A 732 -6.44 -25.53 11.57
C GLY A 732 -7.23 -24.30 11.13
N ARG A 733 -7.12 -23.25 11.93
CA ARG A 733 -7.73 -21.94 11.72
C ARG A 733 -6.75 -20.85 12.12
N GLY A 734 -6.52 -19.90 11.22
CA GLY A 734 -5.83 -18.67 11.55
C GLY A 734 -6.81 -17.58 12.02
N PRO A 735 -6.84 -17.23 13.32
CA PRO A 735 -7.86 -16.35 13.89
C PRO A 735 -7.54 -14.87 13.60
N SER A 736 -8.34 -14.26 12.72
CA SER A 736 -8.11 -12.90 12.18
C SER A 736 -9.16 -11.85 12.57
N SER A 737 -10.18 -12.28 13.31
CA SER A 737 -11.39 -11.52 13.67
C SER A 737 -12.16 -12.30 14.73
N ASP A 738 -13.01 -11.64 15.54
CA ASP A 738 -13.77 -12.31 16.62
C ASP A 738 -14.79 -13.34 16.11
N SER A 739 -15.20 -13.28 14.84
CA SER A 739 -16.20 -14.19 14.25
C SER A 739 -15.72 -14.84 12.94
N MET A 740 -16.10 -16.11 12.76
CA MET A 740 -15.99 -16.83 11.49
C MET A 740 -17.15 -16.51 10.52
N HIS A 741 -16.99 -16.89 9.25
CA HIS A 741 -18.04 -16.84 8.22
C HIS A 741 -18.35 -18.24 7.69
N VAL A 742 -19.51 -18.41 7.02
CA VAL A 742 -20.00 -19.73 6.57
C VAL A 742 -18.98 -20.51 5.72
N GLY A 743 -18.15 -19.82 4.93
CA GLY A 743 -17.07 -20.47 4.17
C GLY A 743 -15.99 -21.16 5.03
N HIS A 744 -15.82 -20.77 6.30
CA HIS A 744 -14.92 -21.48 7.23
C HIS A 744 -15.54 -22.77 7.77
N LEU A 745 -16.87 -22.93 7.73
CA LEU A 745 -17.52 -24.17 8.20
C LEU A 745 -17.20 -25.37 7.30
N ILE A 746 -16.87 -25.17 6.02
CA ILE A 746 -16.65 -26.27 5.06
C ILE A 746 -15.60 -27.30 5.54
N PRO A 747 -14.36 -26.91 5.91
CA PRO A 747 -13.38 -27.85 6.46
C PRO A 747 -13.80 -28.41 7.83
N PHE A 748 -14.43 -27.63 8.71
CA PHE A 748 -14.82 -28.10 10.04
C PHE A 748 -15.97 -29.11 10.01
N LEU A 749 -17.00 -28.89 9.18
CA LEU A 749 -18.11 -29.83 8.99
C LEU A 749 -17.61 -31.16 8.38
N MET A 750 -16.69 -31.12 7.41
CA MET A 750 -16.04 -32.34 6.92
C MET A 750 -15.21 -33.03 8.01
N THR A 751 -14.39 -32.27 8.74
CA THR A 751 -13.55 -32.83 9.81
C THR A 751 -14.39 -33.49 10.91
N LYS A 752 -15.52 -32.87 11.28
CA LYS A 752 -16.50 -33.40 12.22
C LYS A 752 -17.14 -34.68 11.69
N ALA A 753 -17.57 -34.70 10.43
CA ALA A 753 -18.09 -35.90 9.78
C ALA A 753 -17.03 -37.03 9.74
N MET A 754 -15.76 -36.71 9.48
CA MET A 754 -14.67 -37.70 9.52
C MET A 754 -14.38 -38.21 10.94
N GLN A 755 -14.39 -37.33 11.95
CA GLN A 755 -14.29 -37.73 13.36
C GLN A 755 -15.42 -38.70 13.74
N ASP A 756 -16.66 -38.41 13.34
CA ASP A 756 -17.81 -39.30 13.54
C ASP A 756 -17.65 -40.65 12.81
N MET A 757 -17.26 -40.62 11.53
CA MET A 757 -17.17 -41.80 10.65
C MET A 757 -16.07 -42.78 11.06
N PHE A 758 -14.89 -42.27 11.44
CA PHE A 758 -13.73 -43.09 11.80
C PHE A 758 -13.54 -43.24 13.32
N GLY A 759 -14.23 -42.43 14.13
CA GLY A 759 -14.15 -42.46 15.59
C GLY A 759 -12.78 -42.05 16.17
N VAL A 760 -11.98 -41.31 15.40
CA VAL A 760 -10.56 -41.00 15.66
C VAL A 760 -10.35 -39.70 16.45
N PRO A 761 -9.21 -39.55 17.16
CA PRO A 761 -8.81 -38.28 17.76
C PRO A 761 -8.52 -37.19 16.72
N LEU A 762 -8.67 -35.94 17.12
CA LEU A 762 -8.53 -34.73 16.33
C LEU A 762 -7.68 -33.68 17.07
N VAL A 763 -6.76 -33.05 16.36
CA VAL A 763 -6.07 -31.83 16.81
C VAL A 763 -6.44 -30.64 15.91
N ILE A 764 -6.71 -29.48 16.51
CA ILE A 764 -7.06 -28.25 15.79
C ILE A 764 -6.08 -27.15 16.18
N GLN A 765 -5.27 -26.72 15.21
CA GLN A 765 -4.30 -25.65 15.41
C GLN A 765 -4.93 -24.27 15.21
N MET A 766 -4.71 -23.36 16.16
CA MET A 766 -5.08 -21.96 16.08
C MET A 766 -3.81 -21.14 15.84
N THR A 767 -3.62 -20.66 14.60
CA THR A 767 -2.39 -19.99 14.15
C THR A 767 -2.41 -18.48 14.47
N ASP A 768 -2.51 -18.16 15.76
CA ASP A 768 -2.48 -16.77 16.26
C ASP A 768 -1.12 -16.09 16.07
N ASP A 769 -0.04 -16.87 16.14
CA ASP A 769 1.32 -16.46 15.73
C ASP A 769 1.38 -16.05 14.25
N GLU A 770 0.78 -16.82 13.34
CA GLU A 770 0.66 -16.47 11.92
C GLU A 770 -0.06 -15.13 11.74
N LYS A 771 -1.22 -14.95 12.37
CA LYS A 771 -1.99 -13.71 12.18
C LYS A 771 -1.30 -12.50 12.78
N PHE A 772 -0.54 -12.67 13.86
CA PHE A 772 0.37 -11.63 14.37
C PHE A 772 1.50 -11.30 13.38
N LEU A 773 2.10 -12.30 12.72
CA LEU A 773 3.19 -12.12 11.76
C LEU A 773 2.77 -11.59 10.37
N TRP A 774 1.50 -11.76 9.99
CA TRP A 774 0.94 -11.35 8.68
C TRP A 774 -0.02 -10.15 8.72
N LYS A 775 -0.59 -9.78 9.87
CA LYS A 775 -1.56 -8.68 10.01
C LYS A 775 -1.07 -7.66 11.03
N ASN A 776 -1.57 -6.43 10.92
CA ASN A 776 -1.38 -5.40 11.94
C ASN A 776 -2.32 -5.70 13.13
N MET A 777 -1.92 -6.63 13.99
CA MET A 777 -2.70 -7.22 15.07
C MET A 777 -1.82 -7.31 16.33
N THR A 778 -2.39 -7.12 17.52
CA THR A 778 -1.65 -7.30 18.79
C THR A 778 -1.61 -8.77 19.21
N LEU A 779 -0.75 -9.13 20.18
CA LEU A 779 -0.77 -10.48 20.76
C LEU A 779 -2.06 -10.71 21.56
N GLU A 780 -2.56 -9.66 22.20
CA GLU A 780 -3.82 -9.59 22.94
C GLU A 780 -5.02 -9.89 22.03
N ASP A 781 -5.05 -9.31 20.83
CA ASP A 781 -6.02 -9.65 19.79
C ASP A 781 -5.89 -11.12 19.36
N GLY A 782 -4.66 -11.63 19.19
CA GLY A 782 -4.42 -13.04 18.87
C GLY A 782 -4.99 -14.01 19.90
N TYR A 783 -4.80 -13.72 21.19
CA TYR A 783 -5.40 -14.48 22.28
C TYR A 783 -6.94 -14.39 22.29
N ARG A 784 -7.51 -13.19 22.11
CA ARG A 784 -8.97 -12.97 22.07
C ARG A 784 -9.61 -13.70 20.90
N PHE A 785 -9.12 -13.46 19.68
CA PHE A 785 -9.65 -14.07 18.46
C PHE A 785 -9.53 -15.60 18.50
N THR A 786 -8.47 -16.15 19.12
CA THR A 786 -8.33 -17.59 19.30
C THR A 786 -9.46 -18.17 20.14
N ARG A 787 -9.77 -17.59 21.32
CA ARG A 787 -10.87 -18.09 22.16
C ARG A 787 -12.23 -17.93 21.48
N GLU A 788 -12.49 -16.80 20.83
CA GLU A 788 -13.78 -16.60 20.14
C GLU A 788 -13.95 -17.52 18.91
N ASN A 789 -12.88 -17.77 18.14
CA ASN A 789 -12.94 -18.74 17.03
C ASN A 789 -12.99 -20.18 17.57
N ALA A 790 -12.40 -20.48 18.74
CA ALA A 790 -12.56 -21.79 19.38
C ALA A 790 -14.01 -22.06 19.77
N LYS A 791 -14.78 -21.05 20.22
CA LYS A 791 -16.23 -21.18 20.46
C LYS A 791 -17.00 -21.52 19.18
N ASP A 792 -16.70 -20.85 18.06
CA ASP A 792 -17.27 -21.16 16.74
C ASP A 792 -16.94 -22.62 16.33
N ILE A 793 -15.70 -23.06 16.56
CA ILE A 793 -15.26 -24.42 16.22
C ILE A 793 -15.99 -25.45 17.11
N ILE A 794 -16.06 -25.25 18.43
CA ILE A 794 -16.77 -26.14 19.36
C ILE A 794 -18.27 -26.23 19.00
N ALA A 795 -18.89 -25.11 18.58
CA ALA A 795 -20.28 -25.06 18.13
C ALA A 795 -20.58 -25.89 16.86
N CYS A 796 -19.55 -26.41 16.17
CA CYS A 796 -19.72 -27.41 15.11
C CYS A 796 -20.05 -28.82 15.66
N GLY A 797 -19.91 -29.05 16.98
CA GLY A 797 -20.27 -30.29 17.66
C GLY A 797 -19.18 -31.36 17.63
N PHE A 798 -17.92 -30.97 17.78
CA PHE A 798 -16.80 -31.91 17.96
C PHE A 798 -16.87 -32.61 19.33
N ASP A 799 -16.38 -33.84 19.41
CA ASP A 799 -16.35 -34.59 20.68
C ASP A 799 -15.20 -34.11 21.58
N ILE A 800 -15.54 -33.60 22.76
CA ILE A 800 -14.59 -33.12 23.77
C ILE A 800 -13.65 -34.22 24.29
N LYS A 801 -14.07 -35.50 24.24
CA LYS A 801 -13.20 -36.64 24.60
C LYS A 801 -12.14 -36.94 23.55
N LYS A 802 -12.31 -36.41 22.33
CA LYS A 802 -11.50 -36.76 21.13
C LYS A 802 -10.89 -35.56 20.43
N THR A 803 -11.02 -34.35 20.97
CA THR A 803 -10.62 -33.12 20.27
C THR A 803 -9.76 -32.23 21.15
N PHE A 804 -8.54 -31.94 20.70
CA PHE A 804 -7.66 -30.96 21.33
C PHE A 804 -7.53 -29.72 20.42
N ILE A 805 -7.84 -28.54 20.94
CA ILE A 805 -7.71 -27.26 20.21
C ILE A 805 -6.55 -26.49 20.85
N PHE A 806 -5.63 -25.88 20.09
CA PHE A 806 -4.50 -25.18 20.72
C PHE A 806 -4.11 -23.88 20.02
N SER A 807 -3.86 -22.85 20.81
CA SER A 807 -3.17 -21.62 20.41
C SER A 807 -1.69 -21.93 20.17
N ASN A 808 -1.13 -21.52 19.04
CA ASN A 808 0.31 -21.61 18.84
C ASN A 808 1.05 -20.78 19.89
N LEU A 809 0.61 -19.55 20.18
CA LEU A 809 1.23 -18.69 21.20
C LEU A 809 1.20 -19.29 22.62
N LYS A 810 0.22 -20.12 22.98
CA LYS A 810 0.12 -20.76 24.30
C LYS A 810 0.74 -22.16 24.38
N PHE A 811 0.72 -22.92 23.30
CA PHE A 811 1.22 -24.31 23.25
C PHE A 811 2.69 -24.41 22.80
N MET A 812 3.30 -23.31 22.34
CA MET A 812 4.70 -23.28 21.91
C MET A 812 5.65 -23.72 23.03
N GLY A 813 6.31 -24.87 22.83
CA GLY A 813 7.25 -25.44 23.78
C GLY A 813 7.44 -26.94 23.55
N GLY A 814 8.25 -27.57 24.42
CA GLY A 814 8.43 -29.03 24.47
C GLY A 814 8.59 -29.70 23.10
N ALA A 815 7.89 -30.83 22.92
CA ALA A 815 7.98 -31.64 21.69
C ALA A 815 7.47 -30.91 20.43
N PHE A 816 6.55 -29.94 20.56
CA PHE A 816 6.08 -29.11 19.45
C PHE A 816 7.22 -28.23 18.92
N TYR A 817 7.92 -27.50 19.80
CA TYR A 817 9.07 -26.68 19.41
C TYR A 817 10.27 -27.51 18.92
N GLU A 818 10.52 -28.68 19.51
CA GLU A 818 11.54 -29.59 18.99
C GLU A 818 11.25 -30.04 17.55
N ASN A 819 9.98 -30.36 17.22
CA ASN A 819 9.59 -30.72 15.87
C ASN A 819 9.69 -29.53 14.90
N ILE A 820 9.36 -28.31 15.34
CA ILE A 820 9.60 -27.08 14.57
C ILE A 820 11.08 -26.96 14.20
N LEU A 821 12.00 -27.11 15.16
CA LEU A 821 13.45 -27.07 14.92
C LEU A 821 13.93 -28.18 13.99
N ARG A 822 13.41 -29.41 14.14
CA ARG A 822 13.71 -30.55 13.25
C ARG A 822 13.32 -30.26 11.80
N ILE A 823 12.18 -29.59 11.58
CA ILE A 823 11.71 -29.21 10.24
C ILE A 823 12.50 -28.02 9.69
N GLN A 824 12.70 -26.96 10.47
CA GLN A 824 13.48 -25.78 10.07
C GLN A 824 14.92 -26.14 9.67
N LYS A 825 15.54 -27.12 10.33
CA LYS A 825 16.87 -27.63 9.95
C LYS A 825 16.91 -28.31 8.56
N LEU A 826 15.76 -28.78 8.05
CA LEU A 826 15.68 -29.56 6.81
C LEU A 826 15.10 -28.77 5.61
N VAL A 827 14.45 -27.63 5.85
CA VAL A 827 13.86 -26.76 4.83
C VAL A 827 14.76 -25.54 4.63
N SER A 828 15.25 -25.33 3.41
CA SER A 828 16.06 -24.16 3.09
C SER A 828 15.19 -22.93 2.79
N GLU A 829 15.75 -21.73 2.99
CA GLU A 829 15.13 -20.46 2.60
C GLU A 829 14.66 -20.48 1.13
N HIS A 830 15.47 -21.02 0.22
CA HIS A 830 15.12 -21.18 -1.20
C HIS A 830 13.86 -22.04 -1.40
N THR A 831 13.72 -23.14 -0.65
CA THR A 831 12.51 -23.98 -0.68
C THR A 831 11.29 -23.18 -0.22
N VAL A 832 11.42 -22.40 0.87
CA VAL A 832 10.33 -21.56 1.38
C VAL A 832 9.95 -20.48 0.36
N LYS A 833 10.90 -19.70 -0.17
CA LYS A 833 10.65 -18.69 -1.21
C LYS A 833 9.92 -19.28 -2.42
N LYS A 834 10.35 -20.45 -2.89
CA LYS A 834 9.74 -21.13 -4.05
C LYS A 834 8.32 -21.65 -3.79
N MET A 835 8.03 -22.19 -2.60
CA MET A 835 6.71 -22.75 -2.28
C MET A 835 5.68 -21.70 -1.85
N PHE A 836 6.13 -20.60 -1.26
CA PHE A 836 5.28 -19.63 -0.57
C PHE A 836 5.39 -18.19 -1.13
N GLY A 837 6.25 -17.93 -2.11
CA GLY A 837 6.39 -16.62 -2.73
C GLY A 837 7.00 -15.55 -1.81
N PHE A 838 7.66 -15.92 -0.71
CA PHE A 838 8.26 -14.95 0.20
C PHE A 838 9.44 -14.21 -0.43
N SER A 839 9.57 -12.95 -0.04
CA SER A 839 10.65 -12.04 -0.43
C SER A 839 11.62 -11.81 0.74
N GLU A 840 12.81 -11.27 0.49
CA GLU A 840 13.73 -10.87 1.58
C GLU A 840 13.22 -9.66 2.39
N SER A 841 12.13 -9.02 1.94
CA SER A 841 11.43 -7.98 2.70
C SER A 841 10.44 -8.54 3.73
N ASP A 842 10.15 -9.84 3.69
CA ASP A 842 9.31 -10.53 4.66
C ASP A 842 10.07 -10.78 5.97
N ASN A 843 9.40 -10.61 7.10
CA ASN A 843 10.03 -10.81 8.40
C ASN A 843 10.42 -12.29 8.62
N ILE A 844 11.49 -12.52 9.39
CA ILE A 844 12.02 -13.87 9.67
C ILE A 844 11.00 -14.82 10.31
N GLY A 845 9.98 -14.30 11.00
CA GLY A 845 8.88 -15.10 11.54
C GLY A 845 8.05 -15.76 10.44
N LYS A 846 7.77 -15.05 9.33
CA LYS A 846 7.09 -15.63 8.17
C LYS A 846 7.89 -16.78 7.56
N PHE A 847 9.22 -16.63 7.44
CA PHE A 847 10.09 -17.70 6.97
C PHE A 847 10.12 -18.93 7.90
N GLY A 848 10.05 -18.72 9.22
CA GLY A 848 10.00 -19.79 10.21
C GLY A 848 8.64 -20.50 10.32
N PHE A 849 7.54 -19.80 10.04
CA PHE A 849 6.16 -20.25 10.28
C PHE A 849 5.74 -21.56 9.56
N PRO A 850 6.17 -21.88 8.31
CA PRO A 850 5.80 -23.15 7.68
C PRO A 850 6.14 -24.38 8.53
N ALA A 851 7.16 -24.34 9.38
CA ALA A 851 7.46 -25.41 10.32
C ALA A 851 6.47 -25.51 11.49
N ASN A 852 5.87 -24.39 11.92
CA ASN A 852 4.83 -24.33 12.95
C ASN A 852 3.54 -25.00 12.43
N GLN A 853 3.19 -24.81 11.16
CA GLN A 853 2.04 -25.48 10.52
C GLN A 853 2.34 -26.92 10.09
N ALA A 854 3.60 -27.27 9.82
CA ALA A 854 4.00 -28.64 9.49
C ALA A 854 4.04 -29.58 10.71
N SER A 855 4.47 -29.09 11.89
CA SER A 855 4.71 -29.94 13.07
C SER A 855 3.49 -30.70 13.61
N PRO A 856 2.25 -30.16 13.62
CA PRO A 856 1.06 -30.90 14.07
C PRO A 856 0.70 -32.12 13.22
N ALA A 857 1.29 -32.26 12.02
CA ALA A 857 1.16 -33.45 11.18
C ALA A 857 1.97 -34.65 11.69
N PHE A 858 2.77 -34.49 12.76
CA PHE A 858 3.54 -35.54 13.40
C PHE A 858 3.04 -35.83 14.81
N SER A 859 2.73 -37.10 15.09
CA SER A 859 2.06 -37.53 16.33
C SER A 859 2.87 -37.24 17.60
N ASN A 860 4.21 -37.29 17.53
CA ASN A 860 5.08 -36.98 18.66
C ASN A 860 5.11 -35.48 19.04
N THR A 861 4.47 -34.60 18.27
CA THR A 861 4.16 -33.21 18.69
C THR A 861 3.19 -33.19 19.89
N PHE A 862 2.38 -34.23 20.07
CA PHE A 862 1.39 -34.33 21.15
C PHE A 862 1.65 -35.55 22.05
N PRO A 863 2.74 -35.54 22.84
CA PRO A 863 3.15 -36.70 23.64
C PRO A 863 2.13 -37.11 24.71
N PHE A 864 1.29 -36.17 25.18
CA PHE A 864 0.19 -36.45 26.10
C PHE A 864 -1.01 -37.16 25.45
N ILE A 865 -1.06 -37.23 24.11
CA ILE A 865 -2.08 -37.98 23.34
C ILE A 865 -1.49 -39.30 22.81
N PHE A 866 -0.32 -39.26 22.19
CA PHE A 866 0.25 -40.39 21.42
C PHE A 866 1.53 -41.01 22.02
N GLY A 867 2.04 -40.44 23.12
CA GLY A 867 3.38 -40.75 23.63
C GLY A 867 4.48 -40.30 22.68
N ALA A 868 5.68 -40.86 22.82
CA ALA A 868 6.82 -40.57 21.95
C ALA A 868 6.71 -41.15 20.52
N LYS A 869 5.54 -41.65 20.11
CA LYS A 869 5.34 -42.30 18.81
C LYS A 869 5.26 -41.25 17.69
N SER A 870 6.13 -41.36 16.69
CA SER A 870 6.08 -40.59 15.43
C SER A 870 5.42 -41.36 14.27
N THR A 871 4.84 -42.54 14.56
CA THR A 871 4.39 -43.53 13.58
C THR A 871 2.86 -43.65 13.48
N VAL A 872 2.11 -42.82 14.20
CA VAL A 872 0.65 -42.72 14.04
C VAL A 872 0.37 -41.90 12.78
N ASP A 873 -0.48 -42.41 11.89
CA ASP A 873 -0.89 -41.72 10.67
C ASP A 873 -1.68 -40.44 10.96
N CYS A 874 -1.49 -39.42 10.13
CA CYS A 874 -2.23 -38.17 10.18
C CYS A 874 -3.02 -37.99 8.88
N LEU A 875 -4.29 -37.60 8.98
CA LEU A 875 -5.14 -37.19 7.86
C LEU A 875 -5.56 -35.73 8.03
N ILE A 876 -5.34 -34.92 7.00
CA ILE A 876 -5.57 -33.47 7.04
C ILE A 876 -6.70 -33.06 6.09
N PRO A 877 -7.89 -32.70 6.61
CA PRO A 877 -8.94 -32.04 5.84
C PRO A 877 -8.69 -30.53 5.79
N CYS A 878 -8.51 -29.99 4.59
CA CYS A 878 -8.31 -28.56 4.36
C CYS A 878 -8.88 -28.11 3.01
N ALA A 879 -8.90 -26.81 2.72
CA ALA A 879 -9.04 -26.33 1.35
C ALA A 879 -7.71 -26.53 0.59
N ILE A 880 -7.77 -26.60 -0.75
CA ILE A 880 -6.57 -26.88 -1.56
C ILE A 880 -5.47 -25.82 -1.44
N ASP A 881 -5.79 -24.59 -1.03
CA ASP A 881 -4.81 -23.52 -0.78
C ASP A 881 -3.80 -23.84 0.34
N GLN A 882 -4.07 -24.80 1.21
CA GLN A 882 -3.14 -25.24 2.26
C GLN A 882 -2.16 -26.33 1.81
N ASP A 883 -2.35 -26.95 0.64
CA ASP A 883 -1.48 -28.03 0.15
C ASP A 883 0.02 -27.67 0.11
N PRO A 884 0.47 -26.44 -0.20
CA PRO A 884 1.90 -26.08 -0.17
C PRO A 884 2.60 -26.37 1.17
N TYR A 885 1.94 -26.11 2.30
CA TYR A 885 2.47 -26.45 3.64
C TYR A 885 2.66 -27.96 3.80
N PHE A 886 1.71 -28.75 3.31
CA PHE A 886 1.71 -30.19 3.52
C PHE A 886 2.50 -30.96 2.46
N ARG A 887 2.67 -30.40 1.26
CA ARG A 887 3.67 -30.82 0.28
C ARG A 887 5.07 -30.71 0.87
N MET A 888 5.43 -29.55 1.43
CA MET A 888 6.68 -29.37 2.17
C MET A 888 6.81 -30.39 3.32
N THR A 889 5.75 -30.56 4.12
CA THR A 889 5.72 -31.50 5.24
C THR A 889 5.96 -32.95 4.79
N ARG A 890 5.35 -33.37 3.67
CA ARG A 890 5.51 -34.72 3.07
C ARG A 890 6.91 -34.97 2.50
N ASP A 891 7.62 -33.92 2.07
CA ASP A 891 9.02 -34.02 1.63
C ASP A 891 10.00 -34.09 2.81
N VAL A 892 9.65 -33.46 3.94
CA VAL A 892 10.44 -33.48 5.19
C VAL A 892 10.24 -34.78 5.99
N ALA A 893 9.01 -35.31 6.06
CA ALA A 893 8.68 -36.42 6.95
C ALA A 893 9.60 -37.65 6.84
N PRO A 894 9.95 -38.18 5.64
CA PRO A 894 10.84 -39.33 5.53
C PRO A 894 12.26 -39.06 6.02
N ARG A 895 12.74 -37.81 5.92
CA ARG A 895 14.07 -37.37 6.38
C ARG A 895 14.16 -37.30 7.90
N LEU A 896 13.01 -37.27 8.60
CA LEU A 896 12.88 -37.39 10.05
C LEU A 896 12.55 -38.81 10.52
N GLY A 897 12.35 -39.77 9.61
CA GLY A 897 11.83 -41.10 9.92
C GLY A 897 10.36 -41.10 10.34
N TYR A 898 9.59 -40.07 9.96
CA TYR A 898 8.18 -39.90 10.31
C TYR A 898 7.28 -40.32 9.14
N LYS A 899 6.02 -40.68 9.43
CA LYS A 899 5.02 -40.96 8.36
C LYS A 899 4.65 -39.65 7.64
N LYS A 900 4.43 -39.74 6.33
CA LYS A 900 3.87 -38.64 5.53
C LYS A 900 2.40 -38.43 5.91
N PRO A 901 1.92 -37.19 6.15
CA PRO A 901 0.49 -36.95 6.34
C PRO A 901 -0.28 -37.20 5.03
N ALA A 902 -1.45 -37.79 5.15
CA ALA A 902 -2.45 -37.88 4.10
C ALA A 902 -3.31 -36.61 4.08
N LEU A 903 -3.92 -36.30 2.93
CA LEU A 903 -4.71 -35.09 2.74
C LEU A 903 -6.02 -35.37 2.02
N VAL A 904 -7.02 -34.52 2.29
CA VAL A 904 -8.25 -34.39 1.50
C VAL A 904 -8.57 -32.90 1.32
N HIS A 905 -8.75 -32.48 0.08
CA HIS A 905 -8.85 -31.06 -0.29
C HIS A 905 -10.26 -30.68 -0.71
N SER A 906 -10.76 -29.57 -0.16
CA SER A 906 -11.99 -28.92 -0.61
C SER A 906 -11.75 -27.92 -1.73
N LYS A 907 -12.77 -27.76 -2.58
CA LYS A 907 -12.99 -26.57 -3.40
C LYS A 907 -13.14 -25.32 -2.51
N PHE A 908 -12.95 -24.15 -3.09
CA PHE A 908 -13.18 -22.88 -2.39
C PHE A 908 -14.67 -22.59 -2.25
N PHE A 909 -15.05 -22.03 -1.10
CA PHE A 909 -16.37 -21.45 -0.91
C PHE A 909 -16.40 -20.03 -1.52
N PRO A 910 -17.30 -19.75 -2.48
CA PRO A 910 -17.24 -18.51 -3.26
C PRO A 910 -17.59 -17.26 -2.45
N ALA A 911 -17.00 -16.12 -2.78
CA ALA A 911 -17.44 -14.83 -2.27
C ALA A 911 -18.83 -14.46 -2.83
N LEU A 912 -19.56 -13.57 -2.14
CA LEU A 912 -20.88 -13.13 -2.61
C LEU A 912 -20.83 -12.54 -4.03
N GLN A 913 -19.76 -11.82 -4.38
CA GLN A 913 -19.58 -11.14 -5.66
C GLN A 913 -19.29 -12.09 -6.85
N GLY A 914 -19.03 -13.38 -6.61
CA GLY A 914 -18.77 -14.37 -7.66
C GLY A 914 -17.60 -15.31 -7.37
N SER A 915 -17.43 -16.31 -8.23
CA SER A 915 -16.42 -17.38 -8.14
C SER A 915 -14.96 -16.92 -8.39
N GLN A 916 -14.74 -15.67 -8.77
CA GLN A 916 -13.40 -15.12 -9.05
C GLN A 916 -12.59 -14.83 -7.76
N SER A 917 -13.21 -14.86 -6.58
CA SER A 917 -12.54 -14.62 -5.30
C SER A 917 -13.11 -15.46 -4.16
N LYS A 918 -12.26 -15.71 -3.16
CA LYS A 918 -12.61 -16.41 -1.91
C LYS A 918 -13.27 -15.44 -0.92
N MET A 919 -14.26 -15.93 -0.17
CA MET A 919 -14.86 -15.20 0.95
C MET A 919 -13.78 -14.74 1.97
N SER A 920 -13.83 -13.48 2.42
CA SER A 920 -12.82 -12.88 3.30
C SER A 920 -13.46 -12.11 4.44
N ALA A 921 -13.11 -12.48 5.68
CA ALA A 921 -13.50 -11.74 6.88
C ALA A 921 -13.04 -10.27 6.91
N SER A 922 -12.13 -9.87 5.99
CA SER A 922 -11.64 -8.50 5.85
C SER A 922 -12.62 -7.54 5.16
N ASP A 923 -13.64 -8.07 4.45
CA ASP A 923 -14.64 -7.27 3.74
C ASP A 923 -16.06 -7.74 4.12
N LEU A 924 -16.77 -6.88 4.85
CA LEU A 924 -18.12 -7.13 5.36
C LEU A 924 -19.18 -7.35 4.27
N THR A 925 -18.89 -6.96 3.03
CA THR A 925 -19.79 -7.13 1.86
C THR A 925 -19.54 -8.44 1.10
N THR A 926 -18.42 -9.11 1.34
CA THR A 926 -18.09 -10.40 0.66
C THR A 926 -18.57 -11.64 1.40
N SER A 927 -18.90 -11.49 2.70
CA SER A 927 -19.02 -12.59 3.66
C SER A 927 -20.37 -12.64 4.37
N ILE A 928 -20.91 -13.87 4.53
CA ILE A 928 -21.98 -14.18 5.49
C ILE A 928 -21.33 -14.68 6.79
N PHE A 929 -21.37 -13.87 7.85
CA PHE A 929 -20.78 -14.20 9.15
C PHE A 929 -21.68 -15.12 9.95
N LEU A 930 -21.10 -15.90 10.87
CA LEU A 930 -21.86 -16.75 11.80
C LEU A 930 -22.58 -15.93 12.88
N THR A 931 -22.27 -14.63 12.97
CA THR A 931 -22.95 -13.63 13.81
C THR A 931 -23.98 -12.78 13.05
N ASP A 932 -24.17 -12.97 11.74
CA ASP A 932 -25.19 -12.22 10.99
C ASP A 932 -26.61 -12.58 11.48
N THR A 933 -27.51 -11.59 11.59
CA THR A 933 -28.94 -11.82 11.85
C THR A 933 -29.67 -12.34 10.60
N PRO A 934 -30.88 -12.92 10.74
CA PRO A 934 -31.67 -13.36 9.59
C PRO A 934 -31.87 -12.27 8.53
N GLU A 935 -32.08 -11.03 8.95
CA GLU A 935 -32.24 -9.85 8.09
C GLU A 935 -30.93 -9.49 7.37
N GLN A 936 -29.79 -9.60 8.06
CA GLN A 936 -28.47 -9.35 7.47
C GLN A 936 -28.14 -10.41 6.40
N ILE A 937 -28.40 -11.70 6.68
CA ILE A 937 -28.26 -12.80 5.70
C ILE A 937 -29.13 -12.51 4.46
N LYS A 938 -30.42 -12.20 4.68
CA LYS A 938 -31.37 -11.85 3.62
C LYS A 938 -30.92 -10.64 2.80
N SER A 939 -30.46 -9.59 3.46
CA SER A 939 -29.98 -8.36 2.82
C SER A 939 -28.74 -8.63 1.97
N LYS A 940 -27.76 -9.36 2.52
CA LYS A 940 -26.50 -9.68 1.83
C LYS A 940 -26.70 -10.57 0.60
N ILE A 941 -27.51 -11.64 0.70
CA ILE A 941 -27.81 -12.48 -0.46
C ILE A 941 -28.56 -11.69 -1.55
N ASN A 942 -29.57 -10.91 -1.19
CA ASN A 942 -30.33 -10.14 -2.18
C ASN A 942 -29.46 -9.08 -2.89
N LYS A 943 -28.66 -8.33 -2.13
CA LYS A 943 -27.90 -7.17 -2.61
C LYS A 943 -26.54 -7.51 -3.23
N TYR A 944 -25.84 -8.53 -2.74
CA TYR A 944 -24.45 -8.81 -3.10
C TYR A 944 -24.21 -10.17 -3.78
N ALA A 945 -25.08 -11.18 -3.58
CA ALA A 945 -24.89 -12.47 -4.25
C ALA A 945 -25.06 -12.33 -5.77
N PHE A 946 -24.01 -12.68 -6.53
CA PHE A 946 -24.02 -12.67 -7.98
C PHE A 946 -25.03 -13.68 -8.55
N SER A 947 -25.73 -13.27 -9.61
CA SER A 947 -26.77 -14.05 -10.30
C SER A 947 -26.24 -14.60 -11.61
N GLY A 948 -26.41 -15.91 -11.84
CA GLY A 948 -26.23 -16.54 -13.15
C GLY A 948 -27.50 -16.53 -14.02
N GLY A 949 -28.62 -16.05 -13.48
CA GLY A 949 -29.88 -15.82 -14.21
C GLY A 949 -29.96 -14.45 -14.88
N GLN A 950 -30.92 -14.33 -15.80
CA GLN A 950 -31.07 -13.17 -16.68
C GLN A 950 -31.64 -11.93 -15.97
N VAL A 951 -31.53 -10.76 -16.61
CA VAL A 951 -31.99 -9.48 -16.05
C VAL A 951 -33.51 -9.33 -16.12
N THR A 952 -34.13 -9.78 -17.22
CA THR A 952 -35.57 -9.75 -17.41
C THR A 952 -36.20 -11.13 -17.22
N ARG A 953 -37.48 -11.16 -16.85
CA ARG A 953 -38.24 -12.40 -16.66
C ARG A 953 -38.37 -13.18 -17.96
N GLU A 954 -38.59 -12.46 -19.05
CA GLU A 954 -38.79 -12.99 -20.40
C GLU A 954 -37.51 -13.64 -20.93
N GLU A 955 -36.34 -13.04 -20.66
CA GLU A 955 -35.05 -13.67 -20.96
C GLU A 955 -34.80 -14.88 -20.06
N GLN A 956 -35.12 -14.80 -18.77
CA GLN A 956 -34.96 -15.92 -17.84
C GLN A 956 -35.80 -17.13 -18.26
N GLU A 957 -37.08 -16.93 -18.62
CA GLU A 957 -37.96 -18.00 -19.12
C GLU A 957 -37.52 -18.59 -20.47
N ARG A 958 -36.79 -17.82 -21.29
CA ARG A 958 -36.34 -18.24 -22.64
C ARG A 958 -34.94 -18.87 -22.67
N LEU A 959 -34.01 -18.36 -21.87
CA LEU A 959 -32.59 -18.75 -21.88
C LEU A 959 -32.17 -19.57 -20.66
N GLY A 960 -32.93 -19.48 -19.56
CA GLY A 960 -32.54 -20.02 -18.27
C GLY A 960 -31.33 -19.33 -17.65
N ALA A 961 -30.86 -19.90 -16.55
CA ALA A 961 -29.71 -19.41 -15.78
C ALA A 961 -28.51 -20.36 -15.83
N ASN A 962 -27.31 -19.79 -15.80
CA ASN A 962 -26.08 -20.55 -15.64
C ASN A 962 -25.83 -20.85 -14.15
N CYS A 963 -26.08 -22.10 -13.74
CA CYS A 963 -25.88 -22.58 -12.37
C CYS A 963 -24.40 -22.62 -11.95
N ASP A 964 -23.46 -22.75 -12.89
CA ASP A 964 -22.03 -22.91 -12.58
C ASP A 964 -21.39 -21.60 -12.09
N ILE A 965 -22.02 -20.45 -12.40
CA ILE A 965 -21.58 -19.12 -11.96
C ILE A 965 -22.50 -18.46 -10.92
N ASP A 966 -23.72 -18.99 -10.70
CA ASP A 966 -24.67 -18.42 -9.74
C ASP A 966 -24.27 -18.73 -8.29
N VAL A 967 -23.99 -17.69 -7.51
CA VAL A 967 -23.50 -17.86 -6.13
C VAL A 967 -24.57 -18.44 -5.20
N SER A 968 -25.85 -18.17 -5.49
CA SER A 968 -26.97 -18.67 -4.66
C SER A 968 -27.17 -20.17 -4.87
N TYR A 969 -27.09 -20.64 -6.13
CA TYR A 969 -27.08 -22.07 -6.44
C TYR A 969 -25.81 -22.76 -5.91
N GLN A 970 -24.64 -22.16 -6.10
CA GLN A 970 -23.38 -22.69 -5.55
C GLN A 970 -23.50 -22.89 -4.03
N TYR A 971 -24.01 -21.91 -3.28
CA TYR A 971 -24.20 -22.03 -1.83
C TYR A 971 -25.20 -23.12 -1.43
N LEU A 972 -26.27 -23.34 -2.20
CA LEU A 972 -27.16 -24.49 -2.01
C LEU A 972 -26.42 -25.82 -2.22
N SER A 973 -25.51 -25.91 -3.19
CA SER A 973 -24.72 -27.14 -3.42
C SER A 973 -23.84 -27.53 -2.23
N PHE A 974 -23.43 -26.57 -1.39
CA PHE A 974 -22.80 -26.84 -0.10
C PHE A 974 -23.82 -27.18 1.00
N PHE A 975 -24.83 -26.34 1.23
CA PHE A 975 -25.59 -26.38 2.49
C PHE A 975 -27.02 -26.97 2.44
N LEU A 976 -27.56 -27.27 1.25
CA LEU A 976 -28.83 -27.98 1.13
C LEU A 976 -28.57 -29.49 1.25
N ASP A 977 -29.10 -30.16 2.27
CA ASP A 977 -28.81 -31.60 2.50
C ASP A 977 -29.46 -32.54 1.47
N ASP A 978 -30.61 -32.14 0.89
CA ASP A 978 -31.37 -32.95 -0.08
C ASP A 978 -30.77 -32.85 -1.50
N ASP A 979 -30.19 -33.97 -1.97
CA ASP A 979 -29.62 -34.08 -3.32
C ASP A 979 -30.68 -34.03 -4.43
N GLU A 980 -31.88 -34.58 -4.19
CA GLU A 980 -32.97 -34.52 -5.18
C GLU A 980 -33.54 -33.10 -5.29
N GLU A 981 -33.67 -32.38 -4.18
CA GLU A 981 -34.11 -30.99 -4.19
C GLU A 981 -33.09 -30.11 -4.91
N LEU A 982 -31.80 -30.31 -4.66
CA LEU A 982 -30.73 -29.60 -5.35
C LEU A 982 -30.80 -29.81 -6.87
N GLU A 983 -31.01 -31.04 -7.33
CA GLU A 983 -31.14 -31.36 -8.76
C GLU A 983 -32.44 -30.81 -9.36
N ARG A 984 -33.57 -30.88 -8.63
CA ARG A 984 -34.83 -30.24 -9.03
C ARG A 984 -34.65 -28.72 -9.22
N ILE A 985 -33.94 -28.06 -8.31
CA ILE A 985 -33.61 -26.62 -8.41
C ILE A 985 -32.70 -26.37 -9.61
N ARG A 986 -31.64 -27.16 -9.80
CA ARG A 986 -30.71 -27.02 -10.94
C ARG A 986 -31.45 -27.04 -12.27
N VAL A 987 -32.25 -28.08 -12.50
CA VAL A 987 -33.02 -28.27 -13.74
C VAL A 987 -34.07 -27.17 -13.92
N ALA A 988 -34.76 -26.76 -12.86
CA ALA A 988 -35.77 -25.69 -12.94
C ALA A 988 -35.13 -24.32 -13.27
N TYR A 989 -33.95 -24.01 -12.71
CA TYR A 989 -33.26 -22.75 -12.95
C TYR A 989 -32.60 -22.69 -14.32
N SER A 990 -31.90 -23.76 -14.71
CA SER A 990 -31.23 -23.83 -16.02
C SER A 990 -32.20 -23.90 -17.18
N SER A 991 -33.46 -24.28 -16.95
CA SER A 991 -34.54 -24.26 -17.95
C SER A 991 -35.45 -23.03 -17.89
N GLY A 992 -35.15 -22.03 -17.03
CA GLY A 992 -35.92 -20.80 -16.92
C GLY A 992 -37.25 -20.90 -16.17
N LYS A 993 -37.64 -22.10 -15.74
CA LYS A 993 -38.88 -22.36 -14.98
C LYS A 993 -38.85 -21.77 -13.57
N MET A 994 -37.68 -21.51 -13.03
CA MET A 994 -37.46 -20.87 -11.73
C MET A 994 -36.75 -19.53 -11.92
N GLN A 995 -37.18 -18.52 -11.16
CA GLN A 995 -36.65 -17.17 -11.20
C GLN A 995 -35.53 -16.99 -10.15
N THR A 996 -34.56 -16.11 -10.41
CA THR A 996 -33.44 -15.83 -9.49
C THR A 996 -33.92 -15.45 -8.07
N GLY A 997 -35.04 -14.73 -7.96
CA GLY A 997 -35.63 -14.36 -6.67
C GLY A 997 -36.06 -15.58 -5.82
N GLU A 998 -36.49 -16.67 -6.45
CA GLU A 998 -36.90 -17.89 -5.77
C GLU A 998 -35.69 -18.66 -5.20
N ILE A 999 -34.58 -18.71 -5.93
CA ILE A 999 -33.34 -19.33 -5.46
C ILE A 999 -32.68 -18.51 -4.38
N LYS A 1000 -32.67 -17.17 -4.54
CA LYS A 1000 -32.22 -16.28 -3.47
C LYS A 1000 -33.06 -16.49 -2.20
N LYS A 1001 -34.39 -16.62 -2.31
CA LYS A 1001 -35.24 -17.01 -1.17
C LYS A 1001 -34.83 -18.35 -0.58
N ARG A 1002 -34.63 -19.39 -1.40
CA ARG A 1002 -34.30 -20.74 -0.93
C ARG A 1002 -32.94 -20.81 -0.21
N VAL A 1003 -31.89 -20.17 -0.75
CA VAL A 1003 -30.59 -20.12 -0.08
C VAL A 1003 -30.63 -19.30 1.20
N ILE A 1004 -31.45 -18.25 1.27
CA ILE A 1004 -31.68 -17.47 2.50
C ILE A 1004 -32.28 -18.37 3.59
N GLU A 1005 -33.30 -19.18 3.28
CA GLU A 1005 -33.91 -20.12 4.24
C GLU A 1005 -32.88 -21.13 4.79
N VAL A 1006 -32.07 -21.72 3.88
CA VAL A 1006 -31.02 -22.69 4.25
C VAL A 1006 -29.95 -22.05 5.13
N LEU A 1007 -29.43 -20.86 4.74
CA LEU A 1007 -28.41 -20.15 5.50
C LEU A 1007 -28.92 -19.62 6.84
N GLN A 1008 -30.15 -19.10 6.90
CA GLN A 1008 -30.77 -18.67 8.16
C GLN A 1008 -30.89 -19.84 9.14
N LYS A 1009 -31.34 -21.01 8.67
CA LYS A 1009 -31.42 -22.23 9.49
C LYS A 1009 -30.03 -22.71 9.95
N LEU A 1010 -29.03 -22.68 9.06
CA LEU A 1010 -27.65 -23.05 9.37
C LEU A 1010 -27.04 -22.14 10.44
N VAL A 1011 -27.10 -20.82 10.22
CA VAL A 1011 -26.51 -19.82 11.11
C VAL A 1011 -27.25 -19.77 12.44
N ALA A 1012 -28.58 -19.84 12.46
CA ALA A 1012 -29.34 -19.92 13.71
C ALA A 1012 -28.99 -21.18 14.53
N LYS A 1013 -28.91 -22.37 13.89
CA LYS A 1013 -28.48 -23.61 14.56
C LYS A 1013 -27.07 -23.47 15.15
N HIS A 1014 -26.16 -22.84 14.42
CA HIS A 1014 -24.80 -22.58 14.91
C HIS A 1014 -24.78 -21.59 16.08
N GLN A 1015 -25.57 -20.51 16.01
CA GLN A 1015 -25.70 -19.53 17.09
C GLN A 1015 -26.27 -20.16 18.37
N GLU A 1016 -27.30 -21.01 18.28
CA GLU A 1016 -27.81 -21.73 19.44
C GLU A 1016 -26.78 -22.71 20.02
N ALA A 1017 -26.04 -23.44 19.18
CA ALA A 1017 -24.95 -24.30 19.66
C ALA A 1017 -23.83 -23.48 20.34
N ARG A 1018 -23.45 -22.33 19.77
CA ARG A 1018 -22.43 -21.43 20.32
C ARG A 1018 -22.82 -20.82 21.66
N LYS A 1019 -24.10 -20.49 21.87
CA LYS A 1019 -24.62 -19.99 23.16
C LYS A 1019 -24.42 -20.99 24.31
N LEU A 1020 -24.35 -22.29 24.00
CA LEU A 1020 -24.08 -23.33 24.99
C LEU A 1020 -22.58 -23.48 25.30
N VAL A 1021 -21.68 -22.81 24.57
CA VAL A 1021 -20.23 -22.91 24.76
C VAL A 1021 -19.77 -21.97 25.88
N THR A 1022 -19.47 -22.54 27.05
CA THR A 1022 -18.92 -21.82 28.19
C THR A 1022 -17.39 -21.71 28.11
N GLU A 1023 -16.79 -20.81 28.91
CA GLU A 1023 -15.33 -20.67 28.97
C GLU A 1023 -14.66 -21.94 29.52
N GLU A 1024 -15.28 -22.64 30.47
CA GLU A 1024 -14.77 -23.88 31.04
C GLU A 1024 -14.71 -24.99 29.99
N MET A 1025 -15.67 -25.04 29.05
CA MET A 1025 -15.58 -25.96 27.92
C MET A 1025 -14.47 -25.55 26.95
N VAL A 1026 -14.30 -24.25 26.64
CA VAL A 1026 -13.16 -23.79 25.83
C VAL A 1026 -11.83 -24.18 26.48
N ASP A 1027 -11.69 -23.97 27.80
CA ASP A 1027 -10.52 -24.38 28.56
C ASP A 1027 -10.32 -25.89 28.55
N GLU A 1028 -11.38 -26.69 28.70
CA GLU A 1028 -11.26 -28.14 28.63
C GLU A 1028 -10.85 -28.64 27.24
N PHE A 1029 -11.44 -28.11 26.15
CA PHE A 1029 -11.01 -28.40 24.78
C PHE A 1029 -9.53 -28.01 24.56
N MET A 1030 -9.09 -26.89 25.15
CA MET A 1030 -7.73 -26.35 25.00
C MET A 1030 -6.69 -26.88 26.00
N ARG A 1031 -7.10 -27.67 26.98
CA ARG A 1031 -6.21 -28.26 27.99
C ARG A 1031 -5.54 -29.53 27.46
N GLU A 1032 -4.22 -29.61 27.64
CA GLU A 1032 -3.44 -30.82 27.42
C GLU A 1032 -3.98 -31.97 28.29
N ARG A 1033 -4.47 -33.03 27.62
CA ARG A 1033 -5.08 -34.20 28.26
C ARG A 1033 -5.05 -35.42 27.33
N PRO A 1034 -5.00 -36.64 27.86
CA PRO A 1034 -5.25 -37.84 27.06
C PRO A 1034 -6.62 -37.77 26.38
N LEU A 1035 -6.70 -38.27 25.15
CA LEU A 1035 -7.95 -38.39 24.38
C LEU A 1035 -8.38 -39.85 24.27
N GLU A 1036 -9.67 -40.08 24.00
CA GLU A 1036 -10.20 -41.42 23.69
C GLU A 1036 -9.82 -41.84 22.25
N LEU A 1037 -8.81 -42.72 22.13
CA LEU A 1037 -8.15 -43.15 20.87
C LEU A 1037 -8.92 -44.20 20.04
#